data_AF-A0A1F3TBU8-F1
#
_entry.id   AF-A0A1F3TBU8-F1
#
_cell.length_a   1.000
_cell.length_b   1.000
_cell.length_c   1.000
_cell.angle_alpha   90.00
_cell.angle_beta   90.00
_cell.angle_gamma   90.00
#
_symmetry.space_group_name_H-M   'P 1'
#
loop_
_entity.id
_entity.type
_entity.pdbx_description
1 polymer ?
#
loop_
_entity_poly.entity_id
_entity_poly.type
_entity_poly.pdbx_seq_one_letter_code
_entity_poly.pdbx_strand_id
1 'polypeptide(L)'
;MKKLNLIYIILTIVLSANAKAVLNENFFQGKYKLNDDALHMYIGSTDSKKFGTFTINLGDGSTVVVPDLLYPVGKTVLGTRVLPVTDETADGSIEVDKILSEIMYGDAQANKEIFSVILYNHPEMHVTTFDKLNDALRTEMGITHAGSYIGGGRTRNAPVDYNDRMWEVAGYPAHIYAISLKGEDQEVINNNILVSLRILNGHNDGPVFPKDYKFDYFRTFNLKEVLDFYRAWIDPQFVRADINQALGFPHNYPYIKLLKEHPGFKTYCNEHITIAINLGLNLVHTREGYIDIWGDVLGSDLFDKAQIIFREVTKKEAQADAKTFNLLPMNEIANIKGKEIPVELLEKFKRPLWKRRIGSKILPLYNNPQIKKFAFALAWKPETAADIMANFIRLYANFTKVTVVRSSFAILSFAKEIYKRLGIFPDEFNNLAMRFIEKMIKQDIRLQSSKPLLELNGLSIGMLKAGHTHKKIFENNYFTALKKGFAPLLLGQPHLKKGIYKTQSTIKELKPQLAALEASLKADDSNKELIKKIKELQEQIKDLQASILVMNAQVKLIPLFEKMLANIKRATPTLTLSSNILSNKSILNKRKTAMMLKLNEDIPNIEELSLEDLAWMSFAIDVHKKDGAFSLMDLARNIQPKIDFNLQFDKKIKYVQYYSPPAIIHKIARNMYKDKDPDLVITALGTAFDREEVEEKSDYDKNDDNIDELIDSFKQLINE
;
A
#
# COMPACT_ATOMS: atom_id res chain seq x y z
N MET A 1 30.76 -28.47 -28.35
CA MET A 1 30.60 -27.00 -28.24
C MET A 1 29.47 -26.43 -29.10
N LYS A 2 29.39 -26.72 -30.42
CA LYS A 2 28.34 -26.16 -31.30
C LYS A 2 26.88 -26.46 -30.86
N LYS A 3 26.58 -27.66 -30.36
CA LYS A 3 25.24 -28.02 -29.84
C LYS A 3 24.84 -27.26 -28.56
N LEU A 4 25.80 -26.94 -27.68
CA LEU A 4 25.51 -26.19 -26.43
C LEU A 4 25.21 -24.71 -26.70
N ASN A 5 25.90 -24.10 -27.67
CA ASN A 5 25.61 -22.73 -28.10
C ASN A 5 24.25 -22.64 -28.79
N LEU A 6 23.84 -23.67 -29.54
CA LEU A 6 22.52 -23.71 -30.16
C LEU A 6 21.40 -23.79 -29.11
N ILE A 7 21.55 -24.63 -28.08
CA ILE A 7 20.60 -24.70 -26.96
C ILE A 7 20.53 -23.37 -26.20
N TYR A 8 21.66 -22.70 -26.00
CA TYR A 8 21.71 -21.39 -25.34
C TYR A 8 21.01 -20.30 -26.15
N ILE A 9 21.24 -20.26 -27.48
CA ILE A 9 20.59 -19.32 -28.38
C ILE A 9 19.08 -19.58 -28.41
N ILE A 10 18.66 -20.84 -28.50
CA ILE A 10 17.23 -21.21 -28.45
C ILE A 10 16.62 -20.85 -27.11
N LEU A 11 17.26 -21.14 -25.97
CA LEU A 11 16.74 -20.74 -24.65
C LEU A 11 16.66 -19.22 -24.50
N THR A 12 17.65 -18.48 -25.00
CA THR A 12 17.66 -17.02 -24.92
C THR A 12 16.60 -16.42 -25.83
N ILE A 13 16.39 -16.98 -27.03
CA ILE A 13 15.32 -16.59 -27.94
C ILE A 13 13.95 -16.93 -27.34
N VAL A 14 13.75 -18.11 -26.76
CA VAL A 14 12.49 -18.50 -26.11
C VAL A 14 12.21 -17.68 -24.86
N LEU A 15 13.21 -17.38 -24.03
CA LEU A 15 13.05 -16.52 -22.85
C LEU A 15 12.82 -15.05 -23.21
N SER A 16 13.46 -14.54 -24.25
CA SER A 16 13.26 -13.16 -24.73
C SER A 16 11.99 -13.00 -25.55
N ALA A 17 11.56 -14.04 -26.28
CA ALA A 17 10.26 -14.12 -26.93
C ALA A 17 9.14 -14.21 -25.89
N ASN A 18 9.27 -15.01 -24.83
CA ASN A 18 8.29 -15.02 -23.74
C ASN A 18 8.24 -13.69 -22.96
N ALA A 19 9.39 -13.03 -22.76
CA ALA A 19 9.42 -11.70 -22.12
C ALA A 19 8.83 -10.59 -23.00
N LYS A 20 8.93 -10.70 -24.34
CA LYS A 20 8.30 -9.76 -25.29
C LYS A 20 6.84 -10.11 -25.63
N ALA A 21 6.47 -11.39 -25.60
CA ALA A 21 5.11 -11.86 -25.86
C ALA A 21 4.16 -11.48 -24.72
N VAL A 22 4.65 -11.42 -23.47
CA VAL A 22 3.87 -10.94 -22.30
C VAL A 22 3.42 -9.47 -22.41
N LEU A 23 3.95 -8.69 -23.36
CA LEU A 23 3.55 -7.30 -23.60
C LEU A 23 2.78 -7.08 -24.92
N ASN A 24 2.55 -8.12 -25.73
CA ASN A 24 2.09 -7.92 -27.10
C ASN A 24 0.68 -8.42 -27.44
N GLU A 25 0.00 -9.17 -26.57
CA GLU A 25 -1.36 -9.65 -26.87
C GLU A 25 -2.27 -9.44 -25.63
N ASN A 26 -3.32 -8.63 -25.82
CA ASN A 26 -4.47 -8.39 -24.92
C ASN A 26 -4.17 -7.80 -23.53
N PHE A 27 -3.76 -6.54 -23.50
CA PHE A 27 -3.62 -5.77 -22.26
C PHE A 27 -4.97 -5.52 -21.54
N PHE A 28 -6.04 -5.27 -22.31
CA PHE A 28 -7.41 -5.23 -21.80
C PHE A 28 -8.05 -6.61 -21.94
N GLN A 29 -8.64 -7.12 -20.85
CA GLN A 29 -9.31 -8.43 -20.81
C GLN A 29 -10.82 -8.28 -20.76
N GLY A 30 -11.51 -9.33 -21.23
CA GLY A 30 -12.97 -9.37 -21.33
C GLY A 30 -13.53 -8.59 -22.51
N LYS A 31 -14.85 -8.37 -22.45
CA LYS A 31 -15.68 -7.77 -23.51
C LYS A 31 -15.35 -6.32 -23.86
N TYR A 32 -14.86 -5.54 -22.90
CA TYR A 32 -14.69 -4.10 -23.04
C TYR A 32 -13.21 -3.70 -23.10
N LYS A 33 -12.96 -2.53 -23.69
CA LYS A 33 -11.69 -1.80 -23.65
C LYS A 33 -11.97 -0.30 -23.46
N LEU A 34 -10.93 0.46 -23.12
CA LEU A 34 -11.01 1.92 -23.14
C LEU A 34 -11.04 2.44 -24.58
N ASN A 35 -11.85 3.46 -24.82
CA ASN A 35 -11.82 4.18 -26.08
C ASN A 35 -10.59 5.13 -26.16
N ASP A 36 -10.35 5.66 -27.35
CA ASP A 36 -9.17 6.51 -27.62
C ASP A 36 -9.18 7.81 -26.82
N ASP A 37 -10.36 8.40 -26.56
CA ASP A 37 -10.50 9.63 -25.78
C ASP A 37 -10.14 9.41 -24.31
N ALA A 38 -10.63 8.32 -23.71
CA ALA A 38 -10.28 7.93 -22.35
C ALA A 38 -8.78 7.59 -22.23
N LEU A 39 -8.21 6.87 -23.19
CA LEU A 39 -6.76 6.63 -23.24
C LEU A 39 -5.99 7.95 -23.35
N HIS A 40 -6.41 8.87 -24.21
CA HIS A 40 -5.75 10.17 -24.32
C HIS A 40 -5.86 10.99 -23.03
N MET A 41 -7.02 11.00 -22.39
CA MET A 41 -7.23 11.66 -21.09
C MET A 41 -6.32 11.08 -20.00
N TYR A 42 -6.25 9.75 -19.91
CA TYR A 42 -5.51 9.06 -18.85
C TYR A 42 -4.01 8.95 -19.08
N ILE A 43 -3.56 8.86 -20.33
CA ILE A 43 -2.15 8.61 -20.61
C ILE A 43 -1.56 9.50 -21.72
N GLY A 44 -2.28 10.53 -22.16
CA GLY A 44 -1.82 11.44 -23.20
C GLY A 44 -1.52 10.74 -24.53
N SER A 45 -2.06 9.54 -24.75
CA SER A 45 -1.72 8.64 -25.85
C SER A 45 -2.86 7.65 -26.10
N THR A 46 -3.03 7.18 -27.33
CA THR A 46 -3.97 6.09 -27.68
C THR A 46 -3.31 4.70 -27.60
N ASP A 47 -2.06 4.61 -27.13
CA ASP A 47 -1.36 3.34 -26.96
C ASP A 47 -1.84 2.63 -25.69
N SER A 48 -2.83 1.75 -25.85
CA SER A 48 -3.41 0.94 -24.77
C SER A 48 -2.39 0.18 -23.92
N LYS A 49 -1.20 -0.15 -24.47
CA LYS A 49 -0.14 -0.87 -23.74
C LYS A 49 0.49 -0.03 -22.63
N LYS A 50 0.29 1.28 -22.64
CA LYS A 50 0.78 2.19 -21.60
C LYS A 50 -0.20 2.38 -20.46
N PHE A 51 -1.48 2.05 -20.64
CA PHE A 51 -2.47 2.17 -19.58
C PHE A 51 -2.02 1.34 -18.37
N GLY A 52 -2.29 1.81 -17.15
CA GLY A 52 -1.89 1.14 -15.91
C GLY A 52 -0.38 0.87 -15.72
N THR A 53 0.47 1.38 -16.61
CA THR A 53 1.92 1.43 -16.43
C THR A 53 2.33 2.80 -15.93
N PHE A 54 3.52 2.89 -15.37
CA PHE A 54 4.13 4.14 -14.94
C PHE A 54 5.53 4.25 -15.52
N THR A 55 5.78 5.32 -16.27
CA THR A 55 7.03 5.56 -16.97
C THR A 55 7.84 6.63 -16.27
N ILE A 56 9.07 6.27 -15.90
CA ILE A 56 10.03 7.16 -15.26
C ILE A 56 11.10 7.53 -16.29
N ASN A 57 11.15 8.80 -16.67
CA ASN A 57 12.26 9.33 -17.47
C ASN A 57 13.48 9.55 -16.56
N LEU A 58 14.59 8.91 -16.91
CA LEU A 58 15.82 8.96 -16.12
C LEU A 58 16.70 10.19 -16.41
N GLY A 59 16.32 11.02 -17.40
CA GLY A 59 16.99 12.27 -17.79
C GLY A 59 18.18 12.10 -18.74
N ASP A 60 18.57 10.86 -19.06
CA ASP A 60 19.64 10.51 -19.99
C ASP A 60 19.11 9.93 -21.32
N GLY A 61 17.81 10.13 -21.59
CA GLY A 61 17.09 9.55 -22.72
C GLY A 61 16.57 8.13 -22.46
N SER A 62 16.96 7.48 -21.36
CA SER A 62 16.42 6.18 -20.97
C SER A 62 15.18 6.31 -20.08
N THR A 63 14.35 5.27 -20.10
CA THR A 63 13.12 5.18 -19.30
C THR A 63 13.05 3.87 -18.53
N VAL A 64 12.31 3.89 -17.42
CA VAL A 64 11.91 2.69 -16.69
C VAL A 64 10.39 2.63 -16.68
N VAL A 65 9.84 1.52 -17.15
CA VAL A 65 8.40 1.26 -17.11
C VAL A 65 8.11 0.31 -15.96
N VAL A 66 7.19 0.71 -15.09
CA VAL A 66 6.70 -0.08 -13.97
C VAL A 66 5.24 -0.42 -14.24
N PRO A 67 4.83 -1.70 -14.28
CA PRO A 67 3.41 -2.03 -14.31
C PRO A 67 2.87 -1.64 -12.94
N ASP A 68 2.04 -0.62 -12.82
CA ASP A 68 1.67 0.00 -11.55
C ASP A 68 0.28 -0.43 -11.10
N LEU A 69 -0.70 -0.28 -11.99
CA LEU A 69 -2.12 -0.52 -11.76
C LEU A 69 -2.59 -1.84 -12.41
N LEU A 70 -1.65 -2.63 -12.96
CA LEU A 70 -1.95 -3.91 -13.61
C LEU A 70 -2.02 -5.03 -12.59
N TYR A 71 -2.99 -5.92 -12.73
CA TYR A 71 -3.12 -7.09 -11.87
C TYR A 71 -3.15 -8.39 -12.69
N PRO A 72 -2.90 -9.54 -12.04
CA PRO A 72 -3.08 -10.83 -12.68
C PRO A 72 -4.53 -10.97 -13.13
N VAL A 73 -4.74 -11.08 -14.43
CA VAL A 73 -6.05 -11.32 -15.05
C VAL A 73 -6.21 -12.77 -15.49
N GLY A 74 -5.14 -13.55 -15.43
CA GLY A 74 -5.05 -15.00 -15.64
C GLY A 74 -3.75 -15.51 -15.00
N LYS A 75 -3.33 -16.75 -15.26
CA LYS A 75 -2.16 -17.36 -14.60
C LYS A 75 -0.84 -16.65 -14.89
N THR A 76 -0.69 -16.06 -16.08
CA THR A 76 0.59 -15.49 -16.53
C THR A 76 0.50 -14.06 -17.07
N VAL A 77 -0.71 -13.50 -17.19
CA VAL A 77 -0.93 -12.20 -17.86
C VAL A 77 -1.24 -11.12 -16.82
N LEU A 78 -0.52 -10.01 -16.91
CA LEU A 78 -0.88 -8.76 -16.22
C LEU A 78 -1.67 -7.89 -17.18
N GLY A 79 -2.79 -7.35 -16.72
CA GLY A 79 -3.63 -6.48 -17.51
C GLY A 79 -4.72 -5.84 -16.67
N THR A 80 -5.77 -5.42 -17.36
CA THR A 80 -6.97 -4.82 -16.76
C THR A 80 -8.21 -5.44 -17.39
N ARG A 81 -9.11 -6.00 -16.57
CA ARG A 81 -10.47 -6.34 -17.03
C ARG A 81 -11.34 -5.09 -16.91
N VAL A 82 -11.77 -4.56 -18.05
CA VAL A 82 -12.54 -3.31 -18.12
C VAL A 82 -14.01 -3.62 -17.87
N LEU A 83 -14.58 -2.95 -16.88
CA LEU A 83 -15.95 -3.12 -16.45
C LEU A 83 -16.70 -1.78 -16.58
N PRO A 84 -17.69 -1.65 -17.47
CA PRO A 84 -18.47 -0.43 -17.59
C PRO A 84 -19.40 -0.25 -16.38
N VAL A 85 -19.47 0.98 -15.88
CA VAL A 85 -20.50 1.39 -14.92
C VAL A 85 -21.14 2.71 -15.34
N THR A 86 -22.38 2.92 -14.92
CA THR A 86 -23.08 4.19 -15.07
C THR A 86 -23.70 4.53 -13.72
N ASP A 87 -23.51 5.76 -13.26
CA ASP A 87 -24.18 6.28 -12.08
C ASP A 87 -25.64 6.64 -12.39
N GLU A 88 -26.42 6.96 -11.35
CA GLU A 88 -27.81 7.47 -11.46
C GLU A 88 -28.85 6.52 -12.10
N THR A 89 -28.44 5.35 -12.59
CA THR A 89 -29.33 4.35 -13.21
C THR A 89 -29.25 3.02 -12.46
N ALA A 90 -30.42 2.42 -12.17
CA ALA A 90 -30.49 1.13 -11.48
C ALA A 90 -29.78 0.01 -12.27
N ASP A 91 -29.75 0.14 -13.60
CA ASP A 91 -29.17 -0.85 -14.51
C ASP A 91 -27.69 -0.59 -14.82
N GLY A 92 -27.16 0.57 -14.39
CA GLY A 92 -25.82 1.04 -14.74
C GLY A 92 -24.68 0.16 -14.27
N SER A 93 -24.93 -0.83 -13.40
CA SER A 93 -23.93 -1.77 -12.90
C SER A 93 -24.28 -3.24 -13.10
N ILE A 94 -25.29 -3.56 -13.93
CA ILE A 94 -25.72 -4.95 -14.18
C ILE A 94 -24.57 -5.83 -14.66
N GLU A 95 -23.73 -5.30 -15.55
CA GLU A 95 -22.61 -6.05 -16.12
C GLU A 95 -21.57 -6.39 -15.06
N VAL A 96 -21.28 -5.43 -14.16
CA VAL A 96 -20.40 -5.64 -13.01
C VAL A 96 -20.99 -6.70 -12.09
N ASP A 97 -22.27 -6.61 -11.75
CA ASP A 97 -22.94 -7.58 -10.87
C ASP A 97 -22.91 -8.99 -11.44
N LYS A 98 -23.17 -9.15 -12.74
CA LYS A 98 -23.09 -10.45 -13.42
C LYS A 98 -21.70 -11.05 -13.34
N ILE A 99 -20.67 -10.28 -13.70
CA ILE A 99 -19.28 -10.75 -13.71
C ILE A 99 -18.81 -11.08 -12.28
N LEU A 100 -19.10 -10.22 -11.30
CA LEU A 100 -18.75 -10.48 -9.91
C LEU A 100 -19.48 -11.71 -9.37
N SER A 101 -20.76 -11.91 -9.70
CA SER A 101 -21.52 -13.09 -9.29
C SER A 101 -21.00 -14.37 -9.93
N GLU A 102 -20.65 -14.32 -11.22
CA GLU A 102 -20.04 -15.44 -11.93
C GLU A 102 -18.69 -15.82 -11.30
N ILE A 103 -17.84 -14.83 -10.99
CA ILE A 103 -16.54 -15.09 -10.37
C ILE A 103 -16.68 -15.62 -8.93
N MET A 104 -17.49 -14.96 -8.10
CA MET A 104 -17.59 -15.28 -6.68
C MET A 104 -18.41 -16.53 -6.39
N TYR A 105 -19.44 -16.80 -7.21
CA TYR A 105 -20.43 -17.84 -6.94
C TYR A 105 -20.52 -18.92 -8.02
N GLY A 106 -19.86 -18.71 -9.17
CA GLY A 106 -19.96 -19.62 -10.32
C GLY A 106 -21.27 -19.50 -11.09
N ASP A 107 -22.06 -18.45 -10.85
CA ASP A 107 -23.34 -18.21 -11.50
C ASP A 107 -23.59 -16.70 -11.66
N ALA A 108 -23.63 -16.24 -12.90
CA ALA A 108 -23.86 -14.82 -13.24
C ALA A 108 -25.26 -14.30 -12.85
N GLN A 109 -26.21 -15.20 -12.58
CA GLN A 109 -27.57 -14.86 -12.14
C GLN A 109 -27.79 -15.13 -10.65
N ALA A 110 -26.73 -15.42 -9.89
CA ALA A 110 -26.83 -15.65 -8.46
C ALA A 110 -27.37 -14.40 -7.76
N ASN A 111 -28.57 -14.50 -7.18
CA ASN A 111 -29.15 -13.44 -6.36
C ASN A 111 -28.56 -13.47 -4.93
N LYS A 112 -27.25 -13.28 -4.82
CA LYS A 112 -26.49 -13.31 -3.56
C LYS A 112 -25.85 -11.94 -3.29
N GLU A 113 -25.73 -11.58 -2.02
CA GLU A 113 -25.18 -10.26 -1.64
C GLU A 113 -23.70 -10.14 -2.04
N ILE A 114 -23.34 -9.11 -2.80
CA ILE A 114 -21.96 -8.86 -3.24
C ILE A 114 -21.26 -7.99 -2.19
N PHE A 115 -20.01 -8.33 -1.87
CA PHE A 115 -19.08 -7.42 -1.21
C PHE A 115 -17.78 -7.39 -2.00
N SER A 116 -17.30 -6.20 -2.33
CA SER A 116 -15.96 -6.01 -2.90
C SER A 116 -15.35 -4.74 -2.37
N VAL A 117 -14.04 -4.74 -2.20
CA VAL A 117 -13.30 -3.50 -1.93
C VAL A 117 -13.07 -2.80 -3.26
N ILE A 118 -13.31 -1.48 -3.30
CA ILE A 118 -13.02 -0.66 -4.48
C ILE A 118 -11.93 0.35 -4.16
N LEU A 119 -10.96 0.48 -5.06
CA LEU A 119 -9.82 1.39 -4.90
C LEU A 119 -9.75 2.35 -6.09
N TYR A 120 -9.90 3.64 -5.81
CA TYR A 120 -9.87 4.68 -6.83
C TYR A 120 -8.43 5.05 -7.14
N ASN A 121 -8.11 5.08 -8.44
CA ASN A 121 -6.77 5.33 -8.91
C ASN A 121 -6.71 6.52 -9.87
N HIS A 122 -5.54 7.14 -9.92
CA HIS A 122 -5.19 8.27 -10.77
C HIS A 122 -4.26 7.83 -11.92
N PRO A 123 -4.81 7.33 -13.04
CA PRO A 123 -4.01 6.87 -14.17
C PRO A 123 -3.34 8.03 -14.93
N GLU A 124 -3.87 9.25 -14.86
CA GLU A 124 -3.35 10.48 -15.50
C GLU A 124 -1.89 10.78 -15.13
N MET A 125 -1.47 10.36 -13.94
CA MET A 125 -0.10 10.54 -13.46
C MET A 125 0.88 9.47 -13.98
N HIS A 126 0.64 8.83 -15.13
CA HIS A 126 1.43 7.69 -15.62
C HIS A 126 2.87 8.00 -16.07
N VAL A 127 3.31 9.27 -16.18
CA VAL A 127 4.68 9.64 -16.57
C VAL A 127 5.26 10.66 -15.60
N THR A 128 6.52 10.48 -15.22
CA THR A 128 7.28 11.52 -14.50
C THR A 128 8.77 11.49 -14.85
N THR A 129 9.50 12.49 -14.38
CA THR A 129 10.97 12.48 -14.35
C THR A 129 11.45 11.96 -12.99
N PHE A 130 12.61 11.28 -12.95
CA PHE A 130 13.10 10.63 -11.73
C PHE A 130 13.23 11.60 -10.54
N ASP A 131 13.58 12.86 -10.78
CA ASP A 131 13.68 13.92 -9.76
C ASP A 131 12.32 14.32 -9.17
N LYS A 132 11.21 14.05 -9.86
CA LYS A 132 9.82 14.33 -9.44
C LYS A 132 9.08 13.07 -8.98
N LEU A 133 9.80 11.97 -8.76
CA LEU A 133 9.20 10.67 -8.51
C LEU A 133 8.40 10.63 -7.19
N ASN A 134 8.89 11.27 -6.13
CA ASN A 134 8.18 11.35 -4.85
C ASN A 134 6.92 12.22 -4.93
N ASP A 135 6.92 13.24 -5.79
CA ASP A 135 5.81 14.19 -5.93
C ASP A 135 4.64 13.62 -6.75
N ALA A 136 4.87 12.53 -7.49
CA ALA A 136 3.90 11.91 -8.40
C ALA A 136 2.91 10.93 -7.72
N LEU A 137 2.64 11.10 -6.43
CA LEU A 137 1.76 10.22 -5.61
C LEU A 137 2.15 8.72 -5.66
N ARG A 138 3.43 8.42 -5.95
CA ARG A 138 3.92 7.04 -6.12
C ARG A 138 4.21 6.30 -4.83
N THR A 139 4.34 7.01 -3.70
CA THR A 139 4.26 6.39 -2.37
C THR A 139 2.94 5.64 -2.18
N GLU A 140 1.91 6.01 -2.95
CA GLU A 140 0.55 5.49 -2.91
C GLU A 140 0.19 4.66 -4.14
N MET A 141 1.15 4.40 -5.04
CA MET A 141 0.91 3.79 -6.37
C MET A 141 -0.15 4.52 -7.21
N GLY A 142 -0.44 5.80 -6.90
CA GLY A 142 -1.53 6.55 -7.52
C GLY A 142 -2.94 6.18 -7.02
N ILE A 143 -3.08 5.46 -5.91
CA ILE A 143 -4.37 5.07 -5.32
C ILE A 143 -4.68 5.97 -4.12
N THR A 144 -5.79 6.71 -4.17
CA THR A 144 -6.08 7.80 -3.22
C THR A 144 -7.28 7.55 -2.32
N HIS A 145 -8.23 6.70 -2.73
CA HIS A 145 -9.44 6.43 -1.97
C HIS A 145 -9.83 4.94 -1.97
N ALA A 146 -10.43 4.49 -0.87
CA ALA A 146 -10.97 3.15 -0.71
C ALA A 146 -12.45 3.22 -0.33
N GLY A 147 -13.26 2.46 -1.04
CA GLY A 147 -14.66 2.21 -0.72
C GLY A 147 -14.97 0.73 -0.71
N SER A 148 -16.25 0.42 -0.74
CA SER A 148 -16.73 -0.93 -1.04
C SER A 148 -17.88 -0.88 -2.02
N TYR A 149 -17.92 -1.84 -2.94
CA TYR A 149 -19.07 -2.10 -3.78
C TYR A 149 -19.94 -3.18 -3.14
N ILE A 150 -21.26 -2.95 -3.09
CA ILE A 150 -22.21 -3.83 -2.41
C ILE A 150 -23.33 -4.36 -3.32
N GLY A 151 -23.12 -4.32 -4.64
CA GLY A 151 -24.08 -4.77 -5.65
C GLY A 151 -25.20 -3.77 -5.96
N GLY A 152 -25.78 -3.89 -7.15
CA GLY A 152 -26.87 -3.05 -7.64
C GLY A 152 -26.48 -1.59 -7.81
N GLY A 153 -25.23 -1.33 -8.25
CA GLY A 153 -24.72 0.03 -8.48
C GLY A 153 -24.42 0.83 -7.21
N ARG A 154 -24.44 0.20 -6.04
CA ARG A 154 -24.27 0.88 -4.75
C ARG A 154 -22.86 0.73 -4.22
N THR A 155 -22.27 1.85 -3.85
CA THR A 155 -21.00 1.92 -3.13
C THR A 155 -21.20 2.34 -1.67
N ARG A 156 -20.17 2.11 -0.86
CA ARG A 156 -20.06 2.52 0.54
C ARG A 156 -18.68 3.12 0.75
N ASN A 157 -18.66 4.36 1.16
CA ASN A 157 -17.44 5.10 1.41
C ASN A 157 -17.35 5.57 2.87
N ALA A 158 -16.18 6.06 3.25
CA ALA A 158 -16.02 6.98 4.37
C ALA A 158 -15.31 8.23 3.82
N PRO A 159 -15.80 9.45 4.07
CA PRO A 159 -17.04 9.75 4.79
C PRO A 159 -18.27 9.17 4.07
N VAL A 160 -19.37 8.98 4.80
CA VAL A 160 -20.52 8.17 4.34
C VAL A 160 -21.21 8.77 3.12
N ASP A 161 -21.14 10.09 2.98
CA ASP A 161 -21.64 10.92 1.89
C ASP A 161 -20.66 11.03 0.71
N TYR A 162 -19.46 10.47 0.80
CA TYR A 162 -18.51 10.49 -0.32
C TYR A 162 -19.09 9.72 -1.52
N ASN A 163 -19.15 10.39 -2.66
CA ASN A 163 -19.75 9.97 -3.93
C ASN A 163 -21.24 9.60 -3.83
N ASP A 164 -21.96 10.02 -2.77
CA ASP A 164 -23.40 9.76 -2.58
C ASP A 164 -23.85 8.29 -2.80
N ARG A 165 -22.94 7.34 -2.49
CA ARG A 165 -23.13 5.88 -2.68
C ARG A 165 -23.15 5.42 -4.14
N MET A 166 -22.60 6.22 -5.04
CA MET A 166 -22.41 5.95 -6.46
C MET A 166 -20.92 5.65 -6.75
N TRP A 167 -20.60 5.27 -7.98
CA TRP A 167 -19.24 4.98 -8.37
C TRP A 167 -18.40 6.26 -8.45
N GLU A 168 -18.87 7.29 -9.17
CA GLU A 168 -18.13 8.49 -9.57
C GLU A 168 -16.73 8.16 -10.12
N VAL A 169 -16.70 7.25 -11.11
CA VAL A 169 -15.44 6.75 -11.71
C VAL A 169 -14.99 7.52 -12.95
N ALA A 170 -15.74 8.53 -13.40
CA ALA A 170 -15.34 9.39 -14.50
C ALA A 170 -14.01 10.09 -14.18
N GLY A 171 -12.97 9.82 -14.97
CA GLY A 171 -11.61 10.31 -14.71
C GLY A 171 -10.87 9.64 -13.55
N TYR A 172 -11.53 8.81 -12.74
CA TYR A 172 -10.97 8.16 -11.54
C TYR A 172 -11.44 6.70 -11.44
N PRO A 173 -10.95 5.81 -12.32
CA PRO A 173 -11.42 4.45 -12.37
C PRO A 173 -11.11 3.69 -11.06
N ALA A 174 -11.93 2.68 -10.77
CA ALA A 174 -11.87 1.97 -9.50
C ALA A 174 -11.57 0.48 -9.67
N HIS A 175 -10.44 0.03 -9.14
CA HIS A 175 -10.14 -1.40 -9.06
C HIS A 175 -11.05 -2.11 -8.07
N ILE A 176 -11.58 -3.27 -8.45
CA ILE A 176 -12.49 -4.10 -7.64
C ILE A 176 -11.74 -5.33 -7.12
N TYR A 177 -11.84 -5.60 -5.82
CA TYR A 177 -11.19 -6.73 -5.16
C TYR A 177 -12.18 -7.58 -4.36
N ALA A 178 -12.06 -8.90 -4.48
CA ALA A 178 -12.61 -9.85 -3.53
C ALA A 178 -11.68 -10.04 -2.33
N ILE A 179 -12.29 -10.24 -1.16
CA ILE A 179 -11.63 -10.73 0.04
C ILE A 179 -12.23 -12.10 0.37
N SER A 180 -11.38 -13.12 0.46
CA SER A 180 -11.81 -14.50 0.69
C SER A 180 -11.01 -15.13 1.83
N LEU A 181 -11.65 -16.00 2.59
CA LEU A 181 -10.99 -16.80 3.63
C LEU A 181 -11.02 -18.27 3.23
N LYS A 182 -9.84 -18.89 3.17
CA LYS A 182 -9.65 -20.25 2.71
C LYS A 182 -10.58 -21.25 3.40
N GLY A 183 -11.30 -22.04 2.62
CA GLY A 183 -12.24 -23.05 3.11
C GLY A 183 -13.54 -22.51 3.73
N GLU A 184 -13.83 -21.21 3.60
CA GLU A 184 -15.16 -20.65 3.90
C GLU A 184 -15.90 -20.32 2.59
N ASP A 185 -17.22 -20.38 2.62
CA ASP A 185 -18.07 -19.98 1.49
C ASP A 185 -18.00 -18.45 1.29
N GLN A 186 -17.80 -18.01 0.05
CA GLN A 186 -17.70 -16.59 -0.28
C GLN A 186 -18.96 -15.81 0.07
N GLU A 187 -20.15 -16.42 -0.04
CA GLU A 187 -21.42 -15.78 0.33
C GLU A 187 -21.46 -15.48 1.83
N VAL A 188 -20.95 -16.39 2.65
CA VAL A 188 -20.87 -16.23 4.10
C VAL A 188 -19.91 -15.10 4.46
N ILE A 189 -18.73 -15.06 3.84
CA ILE A 189 -17.74 -13.98 4.05
C ILE A 189 -18.30 -12.61 3.64
N ASN A 190 -18.91 -12.53 2.45
CA ASN A 190 -19.50 -11.29 1.94
C ASN A 190 -20.58 -10.76 2.88
N ASN A 191 -21.52 -11.63 3.28
CA ASN A 191 -22.59 -11.24 4.20
C ASN A 191 -22.05 -10.80 5.57
N ASN A 192 -21.06 -11.50 6.12
CA ASN A 192 -20.51 -11.16 7.42
C ASN A 192 -19.79 -9.80 7.40
N ILE A 193 -19.03 -9.49 6.34
CA ILE A 193 -18.40 -8.16 6.19
C ILE A 193 -19.45 -7.07 5.94
N LEU A 194 -20.50 -7.34 5.16
CA LEU A 194 -21.58 -6.37 4.92
C LEU A 194 -22.33 -5.99 6.20
N VAL A 195 -22.55 -6.94 7.13
CA VAL A 195 -23.14 -6.63 8.43
C VAL A 195 -22.27 -5.63 9.20
N SER A 196 -20.96 -5.89 9.28
CA SER A 196 -20.01 -4.95 9.88
C SER A 196 -20.05 -3.57 9.21
N LEU A 197 -19.98 -3.52 7.88
CA LEU A 197 -19.94 -2.28 7.12
C LEU A 197 -21.22 -1.46 7.28
N ARG A 198 -22.41 -2.09 7.19
CA ARG A 198 -23.70 -1.41 7.35
C ARG A 198 -23.86 -0.81 8.73
N ILE A 199 -23.47 -1.53 9.78
CA ILE A 199 -23.50 -1.00 11.15
C ILE A 199 -22.56 0.19 11.28
N LEU A 200 -21.33 0.08 10.78
CA LEU A 200 -20.36 1.17 10.91
C LEU A 200 -20.73 2.42 10.08
N ASN A 201 -21.27 2.27 8.87
CA ASN A 201 -21.69 3.40 8.02
C ASN A 201 -23.02 4.01 8.46
N GLY A 202 -24.01 3.17 8.80
CA GLY A 202 -25.39 3.59 8.97
C GLY A 202 -25.75 4.05 10.38
N HIS A 203 -24.94 3.70 11.38
CA HIS A 203 -25.17 4.07 12.77
C HIS A 203 -24.21 5.17 13.24
N ASN A 204 -24.69 6.04 14.14
CA ASN A 204 -23.95 7.20 14.65
C ASN A 204 -23.34 8.11 13.57
N ASP A 205 -24.01 8.26 12.41
CA ASP A 205 -23.59 9.07 11.25
C ASP A 205 -22.26 8.63 10.60
N GLY A 206 -21.79 7.42 10.90
CA GLY A 206 -20.52 6.89 10.42
C GLY A 206 -19.28 7.60 10.99
N PRO A 207 -18.08 7.11 10.62
CA PRO A 207 -16.84 7.68 11.11
C PRO A 207 -16.59 9.09 10.58
N VAL A 208 -15.99 9.94 11.42
CA VAL A 208 -15.63 11.30 11.05
C VAL A 208 -14.26 11.31 10.39
N PHE A 209 -14.19 11.88 9.19
CA PHE A 209 -12.96 11.97 8.42
C PHE A 209 -11.96 12.99 9.01
N PRO A 210 -10.65 12.65 9.09
CA PRO A 210 -9.62 13.62 9.46
C PRO A 210 -9.44 14.68 8.36
N LYS A 211 -9.13 15.92 8.76
CA LYS A 211 -8.88 17.00 7.79
C LYS A 211 -7.60 16.79 6.99
N ASP A 212 -6.60 16.20 7.63
CA ASP A 212 -5.30 15.89 7.04
C ASP A 212 -5.05 14.38 7.12
N TYR A 213 -5.80 13.62 6.32
CA TYR A 213 -5.72 12.16 6.30
C TYR A 213 -4.34 11.66 5.86
N LYS A 214 -3.58 12.46 5.10
CA LYS A 214 -2.24 12.09 4.62
C LYS A 214 -1.28 11.85 5.78
N PHE A 215 -1.43 12.58 6.88
CA PHE A 215 -0.61 12.44 8.09
C PHE A 215 -1.39 11.87 9.28
N ASP A 216 -2.59 11.34 9.04
CA ASP A 216 -3.37 10.70 10.08
C ASP A 216 -2.69 9.41 10.54
N TYR A 217 -2.98 9.05 11.78
CA TYR A 217 -2.43 7.89 12.43
C TYR A 217 -3.43 6.74 12.34
N PHE A 218 -2.95 5.55 12.00
CA PHE A 218 -3.78 4.35 11.95
C PHE A 218 -3.96 3.78 13.36
N ARG A 219 -5.20 3.76 13.85
CA ARG A 219 -5.49 3.32 15.23
C ARG A 219 -5.64 1.82 15.33
N THR A 220 -6.23 1.19 14.32
CA THR A 220 -6.65 -0.22 14.37
C THR A 220 -5.54 -1.20 14.05
N PHE A 221 -4.40 -1.02 14.72
CA PHE A 221 -3.17 -1.77 14.46
C PHE A 221 -3.12 -3.18 15.07
N ASN A 222 -4.15 -3.58 15.82
CA ASN A 222 -4.36 -4.94 16.33
C ASN A 222 -5.86 -5.24 16.49
N LEU A 223 -6.20 -6.50 16.74
CA LEU A 223 -7.60 -6.92 16.86
C LEU A 223 -8.31 -6.28 18.08
N LYS A 224 -7.61 -6.01 19.19
CA LYS A 224 -8.21 -5.33 20.35
C LYS A 224 -8.75 -3.94 19.98
N GLU A 225 -7.97 -3.14 19.27
CA GLU A 225 -8.35 -1.79 18.86
C GLU A 225 -9.48 -1.79 17.81
N VAL A 226 -9.57 -2.83 16.97
CA VAL A 226 -10.69 -3.07 16.05
C VAL A 226 -11.98 -3.39 16.84
N LEU A 227 -11.91 -4.33 17.78
CA LEU A 227 -13.07 -4.75 18.58
C LEU A 227 -13.59 -3.64 19.49
N ASP A 228 -12.70 -2.84 20.10
CA ASP A 228 -13.10 -1.71 20.94
C ASP A 228 -13.78 -0.60 20.15
N PHE A 229 -13.32 -0.35 18.92
CA PHE A 229 -13.97 0.60 18.03
C PHE A 229 -15.40 0.19 17.71
N TYR A 230 -15.57 -1.07 17.31
CA TYR A 230 -16.87 -1.61 17.00
C TYR A 230 -17.79 -1.64 18.21
N ARG A 231 -17.26 -2.00 19.39
CA ARG A 231 -18.01 -1.93 20.64
C ARG A 231 -18.49 -0.52 20.95
N ALA A 232 -17.66 0.51 20.78
CA ALA A 232 -18.10 1.90 20.96
C ALA A 232 -19.19 2.31 19.95
N TRP A 233 -19.18 1.71 18.76
CA TRP A 233 -20.22 1.93 17.75
C TRP A 233 -21.56 1.31 18.17
N ILE A 234 -21.56 0.12 18.75
CA ILE A 234 -22.79 -0.57 19.19
C ILE A 234 -23.28 -0.08 20.56
N ASP A 235 -22.35 0.22 21.46
CA ASP A 235 -22.61 0.63 22.84
C ASP A 235 -22.00 2.03 23.07
N PRO A 236 -22.75 3.10 22.81
CA PRO A 236 -22.29 4.48 22.99
C PRO A 236 -21.89 4.83 24.44
N GLN A 237 -22.22 3.99 25.42
CA GLN A 237 -21.82 4.15 26.83
C GLN A 237 -20.48 3.48 27.15
N PHE A 238 -19.90 2.72 26.21
CA PHE A 238 -18.62 2.06 26.42
C PHE A 238 -17.50 3.09 26.69
N VAL A 239 -16.71 2.82 27.73
CA VAL A 239 -15.62 3.69 28.19
C VAL A 239 -14.27 2.96 28.07
N ARG A 240 -13.29 3.63 27.46
CA ARG A 240 -11.86 3.23 27.47
C ARG A 240 -11.11 4.06 28.49
N ALA A 241 -11.18 3.64 29.75
CA ALA A 241 -10.67 4.41 30.87
C ALA A 241 -9.15 4.58 30.85
N ASP A 242 -8.44 3.60 30.27
CA ASP A 242 -7.01 3.66 29.97
C ASP A 242 -6.68 4.80 28.98
N ILE A 243 -7.49 4.94 27.92
CA ILE A 243 -7.35 6.03 26.95
C ILE A 243 -7.69 7.37 27.59
N ASN A 244 -8.80 7.44 28.32
CA ASN A 244 -9.22 8.67 29.00
C ASN A 244 -8.15 9.17 29.96
N GLN A 245 -7.59 8.28 30.79
CA GLN A 245 -6.51 8.64 31.71
C GLN A 245 -5.28 9.14 30.95
N ALA A 246 -4.86 8.41 29.91
CA ALA A 246 -3.68 8.77 29.17
C ALA A 246 -3.83 10.15 28.52
N LEU A 247 -5.00 10.45 27.94
CA LEU A 247 -5.41 11.71 27.31
C LEU A 247 -5.93 12.78 28.27
N GLY A 248 -6.02 12.48 29.56
CA GLY A 248 -6.54 13.36 30.60
C GLY A 248 -7.97 13.85 30.35
N PHE A 249 -8.78 13.01 29.72
CA PHE A 249 -10.24 13.15 29.72
C PHE A 249 -10.81 12.59 31.03
N PRO A 250 -12.05 12.97 31.41
CA PRO A 250 -12.76 12.35 32.52
C PRO A 250 -12.76 10.82 32.39
N HIS A 251 -12.57 10.10 33.50
CA HIS A 251 -12.44 8.64 33.47
C HIS A 251 -13.63 7.93 32.81
N ASN A 252 -14.83 8.49 32.96
CA ASN A 252 -16.10 8.02 32.41
C ASN A 252 -16.46 8.62 31.03
N TYR A 253 -15.53 9.31 30.36
CA TYR A 253 -15.81 9.91 29.06
C TYR A 253 -16.06 8.82 27.99
N PRO A 254 -17.22 8.80 27.32
CA PRO A 254 -17.57 7.72 26.39
C PRO A 254 -16.62 7.62 25.20
N TYR A 255 -16.25 6.40 24.82
CA TYR A 255 -15.23 6.19 23.78
C TYR A 255 -15.70 6.66 22.40
N ILE A 256 -16.99 6.51 22.08
CA ILE A 256 -17.56 7.01 20.81
C ILE A 256 -17.38 8.52 20.64
N LYS A 257 -17.42 9.30 21.72
CA LYS A 257 -17.19 10.75 21.65
C LYS A 257 -15.74 11.06 21.29
N LEU A 258 -14.78 10.33 21.84
CA LEU A 258 -13.38 10.45 21.42
C LEU A 258 -13.23 10.16 19.93
N LEU A 259 -13.87 9.11 19.42
CA LEU A 259 -13.83 8.72 18.02
C LEU A 259 -14.38 9.80 17.06
N LYS A 260 -15.43 10.53 17.48
CA LYS A 260 -16.04 11.58 16.64
C LYS A 260 -15.37 12.95 16.80
N GLU A 261 -14.94 13.31 18.00
CA GLU A 261 -14.54 14.68 18.35
C GLU A 261 -13.01 14.88 18.34
N HIS A 262 -12.24 13.90 18.79
CA HIS A 262 -10.79 14.06 18.94
C HIS A 262 -10.08 13.93 17.58
N PRO A 263 -9.29 14.93 17.12
CA PRO A 263 -8.63 14.89 15.81
C PRO A 263 -7.78 13.63 15.61
N GLY A 264 -7.07 13.23 16.66
CA GLY A 264 -6.26 12.02 16.67
C GLY A 264 -7.05 10.72 16.78
N PHE A 265 -8.38 10.67 16.71
CA PHE A 265 -9.18 9.43 16.71
C PHE A 265 -10.13 9.31 15.53
N LYS A 266 -10.12 10.31 14.64
CA LYS A 266 -10.81 10.28 13.37
C LYS A 266 -10.32 9.13 12.51
N THR A 267 -11.15 8.73 11.55
CA THR A 267 -10.94 7.54 10.73
C THR A 267 -11.10 7.92 9.28
N TYR A 268 -10.04 7.71 8.48
CA TYR A 268 -10.08 7.94 7.04
C TYR A 268 -10.59 6.70 6.28
N CYS A 269 -10.77 6.83 4.97
CA CYS A 269 -11.52 5.90 4.13
C CYS A 269 -10.98 4.48 4.19
N ASN A 270 -9.67 4.32 3.96
CA ASN A 270 -9.03 3.02 3.94
C ASN A 270 -8.99 2.38 5.33
N GLU A 271 -8.76 3.14 6.41
CA GLU A 271 -8.84 2.57 7.76
C GLU A 271 -10.25 2.08 8.05
N HIS A 272 -11.27 2.85 7.69
CA HIS A 272 -12.66 2.45 7.88
C HIS A 272 -13.02 1.14 7.15
N ILE A 273 -12.69 1.03 5.86
CA ILE A 273 -12.91 -0.22 5.10
C ILE A 273 -12.09 -1.37 5.70
N THR A 274 -10.86 -1.11 6.13
CA THR A 274 -10.01 -2.09 6.82
C THR A 274 -10.65 -2.59 8.13
N ILE A 275 -11.29 -1.70 8.91
CA ILE A 275 -12.01 -2.06 10.13
C ILE A 275 -13.18 -2.98 9.80
N ALA A 276 -14.00 -2.62 8.82
CA ALA A 276 -15.15 -3.42 8.42
C ALA A 276 -14.74 -4.84 7.99
N ILE A 277 -13.67 -4.96 7.19
CA ILE A 277 -13.11 -6.24 6.77
C ILE A 277 -12.57 -7.02 7.98
N ASN A 278 -11.78 -6.38 8.84
CA ASN A 278 -11.21 -7.06 10.01
C ASN A 278 -12.29 -7.55 10.99
N LEU A 279 -13.39 -6.82 11.13
CA LEU A 279 -14.54 -7.28 11.89
C LEU A 279 -15.21 -8.46 11.20
N GLY A 280 -15.55 -8.34 9.92
CA GLY A 280 -16.19 -9.42 9.17
C GLY A 280 -15.34 -10.69 9.02
N LEU A 281 -14.02 -10.62 9.20
CA LEU A 281 -13.15 -11.80 9.23
C LEU A 281 -12.97 -12.41 10.64
N ASN A 282 -13.26 -11.67 11.71
CA ASN A 282 -12.97 -12.10 13.09
C ASN A 282 -14.19 -12.26 13.99
N LEU A 283 -15.25 -11.49 13.76
CA LEU A 283 -16.49 -11.54 14.50
C LEU A 283 -17.55 -12.18 13.62
N VAL A 284 -18.00 -13.38 13.99
CA VAL A 284 -19.15 -14.01 13.35
C VAL A 284 -20.41 -13.31 13.88
N HIS A 285 -21.23 -12.70 13.01
CA HIS A 285 -22.40 -11.94 13.46
C HIS A 285 -23.59 -12.83 13.84
N THR A 286 -23.38 -13.68 14.85
CA THR A 286 -24.37 -14.50 15.54
C THR A 286 -24.25 -14.28 17.04
N ARG A 287 -25.24 -14.68 17.84
CA ARG A 287 -25.17 -14.52 19.30
C ARG A 287 -23.92 -15.22 19.87
N GLU A 288 -23.69 -16.47 19.46
CA GLU A 288 -22.53 -17.28 19.86
C GLU A 288 -21.21 -16.61 19.44
N GLY A 289 -21.16 -15.99 18.25
CA GLY A 289 -19.97 -15.26 17.82
C GLY A 289 -19.63 -14.06 18.70
N TYR A 290 -20.64 -13.34 19.19
CA TYR A 290 -20.42 -12.25 20.16
C TYR A 290 -20.04 -12.79 21.54
N ILE A 291 -20.66 -13.89 21.99
CA ILE A 291 -20.29 -14.59 23.23
C ILE A 291 -18.84 -15.06 23.19
N ASP A 292 -18.38 -15.60 22.05
CA ASP A 292 -17.00 -16.04 21.86
C ASP A 292 -16.00 -14.89 22.06
N ILE A 293 -16.36 -13.68 21.64
CA ILE A 293 -15.49 -12.51 21.80
C ILE A 293 -15.56 -11.96 23.22
N TRP A 294 -16.74 -11.61 23.70
CA TRP A 294 -16.93 -10.78 24.90
C TRP A 294 -17.42 -11.53 26.15
N GLY A 295 -17.70 -12.83 26.02
CA GLY A 295 -18.30 -13.66 27.08
C GLY A 295 -19.83 -13.59 27.06
N ASP A 296 -20.48 -14.47 27.81
CA ASP A 296 -21.93 -14.72 27.74
C ASP A 296 -22.78 -13.45 27.93
N VAL A 297 -22.61 -12.76 29.07
CA VAL A 297 -23.43 -11.61 29.44
C VAL A 297 -23.23 -10.43 28.48
N LEU A 298 -21.97 -9.98 28.31
CA LEU A 298 -21.67 -8.81 27.48
C LEU A 298 -21.85 -9.11 25.99
N GLY A 299 -21.49 -10.31 25.54
CA GLY A 299 -21.66 -10.73 24.16
C GLY A 299 -23.13 -10.77 23.75
N SER A 300 -23.99 -11.36 24.59
CA SER A 300 -25.43 -11.40 24.34
C SER A 300 -26.06 -10.01 24.24
N ASP A 301 -25.74 -9.10 25.18
CA ASP A 301 -26.21 -7.71 25.14
C ASP A 301 -25.74 -6.96 23.88
N LEU A 302 -24.47 -7.11 23.50
CA LEU A 302 -23.92 -6.48 22.31
C LEU A 302 -24.54 -7.04 21.01
N PHE A 303 -24.85 -8.34 20.96
CA PHE A 303 -25.55 -8.92 19.81
C PHE A 303 -26.97 -8.36 19.67
N ASP A 304 -27.72 -8.29 20.76
CA ASP A 304 -29.09 -7.76 20.75
C ASP A 304 -29.13 -6.29 20.30
N LYS A 305 -28.17 -5.47 20.77
CA LYS A 305 -27.98 -4.10 20.28
C LYS A 305 -27.61 -4.06 18.80
N ALA A 306 -26.66 -4.90 18.37
CA ALA A 306 -26.23 -4.94 16.97
C ALA A 306 -27.37 -5.33 16.02
N GLN A 307 -28.23 -6.27 16.42
CA GLN A 307 -29.42 -6.67 15.67
C GLN A 307 -30.40 -5.51 15.47
N ILE A 308 -30.70 -4.78 16.54
CA ILE A 308 -31.58 -3.60 16.50
C ILE A 308 -31.00 -2.56 15.56
N ILE A 309 -29.72 -2.24 15.72
CA ILE A 309 -29.01 -1.28 14.88
C ILE A 309 -29.05 -1.72 13.41
N PHE A 310 -28.72 -2.99 13.11
CA PHE A 310 -28.71 -3.52 11.75
C PHE A 310 -30.08 -3.38 11.06
N ARG A 311 -31.15 -3.69 11.79
CA ARG A 311 -32.52 -3.49 11.29
C ARG A 311 -32.83 -2.02 11.02
N GLU A 312 -32.43 -1.11 11.89
CA GLU A 312 -32.64 0.32 11.69
C GLU A 312 -31.86 0.87 10.50
N VAL A 313 -30.58 0.51 10.36
CA VAL A 313 -29.74 0.99 9.25
C VAL A 313 -30.22 0.44 7.92
N THR A 314 -30.56 -0.85 7.83
CA THR A 314 -31.08 -1.45 6.59
C THR A 314 -32.42 -0.86 6.17
N LYS A 315 -33.28 -0.49 7.14
CA LYS A 315 -34.49 0.28 6.86
C LYS A 315 -34.14 1.64 6.24
N LYS A 316 -33.27 2.42 6.87
CA LYS A 316 -32.86 3.75 6.38
C LYS A 316 -32.24 3.66 4.98
N GLU A 317 -31.38 2.67 4.75
CA GLU A 317 -30.75 2.43 3.45
C GLU A 317 -31.77 2.12 2.36
N ALA A 318 -32.71 1.21 2.62
CA ALA A 318 -33.75 0.86 1.66
C ALA A 318 -34.68 2.06 1.36
N GLN A 319 -34.95 2.91 2.36
CA GLN A 319 -35.70 4.14 2.16
C GLN A 319 -34.93 5.18 1.31
N ALA A 320 -33.62 5.31 1.55
CA ALA A 320 -32.75 6.17 0.76
C ALA A 320 -32.65 5.67 -0.70
N ASP A 321 -32.44 4.37 -0.90
CA ASP A 321 -32.34 3.76 -2.22
C ASP A 321 -33.65 3.94 -3.00
N ALA A 322 -34.80 3.68 -2.35
CA ALA A 322 -36.10 3.87 -2.98
C ALA A 322 -36.34 5.32 -3.43
N LYS A 323 -35.83 6.30 -2.67
CA LYS A 323 -35.91 7.71 -3.02
C LYS A 323 -34.94 8.10 -4.14
N THR A 324 -33.67 7.71 -4.03
CA THR A 324 -32.62 8.06 -5.01
C THR A 324 -32.91 7.47 -6.37
N PHE A 325 -33.35 6.21 -6.42
CA PHE A 325 -33.61 5.49 -7.66
C PHE A 325 -35.09 5.55 -8.09
N ASN A 326 -35.91 6.39 -7.44
CA ASN A 326 -37.35 6.55 -7.69
C ASN A 326 -38.12 5.21 -7.81
N LEU A 327 -37.79 4.25 -6.95
CA LEU A 327 -38.31 2.88 -7.04
C LEU A 327 -39.72 2.73 -6.48
N LEU A 328 -40.12 3.61 -5.55
CA LEU A 328 -41.38 3.50 -4.81
C LEU A 328 -42.01 4.88 -4.52
N PRO A 329 -43.34 4.99 -4.44
CA PRO A 329 -44.01 6.20 -3.97
C PRO A 329 -43.78 6.45 -2.46
N MET A 330 -43.87 7.72 -2.01
CA MET A 330 -43.52 8.13 -0.64
C MET A 330 -44.28 7.41 0.49
N ASN A 331 -45.54 7.04 0.26
CA ASN A 331 -46.36 6.28 1.22
C ASN A 331 -45.88 4.84 1.40
N GLU A 332 -45.26 4.24 0.38
CA GLU A 332 -44.68 2.89 0.45
C GLU A 332 -43.30 2.89 1.11
N ILE A 333 -42.50 3.94 0.89
CA ILE A 333 -41.19 4.14 1.54
C ILE A 333 -41.32 4.14 3.08
N ALA A 334 -42.39 4.75 3.62
CA ALA A 334 -42.63 4.80 5.06
C ALA A 334 -42.84 3.41 5.69
N ASN A 335 -43.32 2.45 4.89
CA ASN A 335 -43.69 1.10 5.33
C ASN A 335 -42.55 0.07 5.20
N ILE A 336 -41.40 0.45 4.65
CA ILE A 336 -40.24 -0.43 4.52
C ILE A 336 -39.80 -0.91 5.92
N LYS A 337 -39.74 -2.24 6.08
CA LYS A 337 -39.19 -2.89 7.27
C LYS A 337 -37.68 -3.11 7.08
N GLY A 338 -36.93 -3.01 8.17
CA GLY A 338 -35.51 -3.36 8.17
C GLY A 338 -35.30 -4.87 8.01
N LYS A 339 -34.11 -5.25 7.54
CA LYS A 339 -33.67 -6.65 7.51
C LYS A 339 -33.09 -7.04 8.87
N GLU A 340 -33.35 -8.26 9.29
CA GLU A 340 -32.63 -8.88 10.40
C GLU A 340 -31.25 -9.38 9.90
N ILE A 341 -30.25 -9.48 10.80
CA ILE A 341 -28.97 -10.14 10.49
C ILE A 341 -29.26 -11.60 10.04
N PRO A 342 -28.66 -12.09 8.94
CA PRO A 342 -28.95 -13.43 8.40
C PRO A 342 -28.24 -14.53 9.21
N VAL A 343 -28.64 -14.71 10.48
CA VAL A 343 -27.98 -15.61 11.46
C VAL A 343 -27.79 -17.03 10.92
N GLU A 344 -28.82 -17.63 10.33
CA GLU A 344 -28.77 -19.01 9.79
C GLU A 344 -27.69 -19.19 8.71
N LEU A 345 -27.45 -18.16 7.89
CA LEU A 345 -26.36 -18.18 6.90
C LEU A 345 -25.01 -18.05 7.61
N LEU A 346 -24.91 -17.14 8.59
CA LEU A 346 -23.65 -16.82 9.26
C LEU A 346 -23.20 -17.88 10.27
N GLU A 347 -24.09 -18.73 10.77
CA GLU A 347 -23.74 -19.93 11.53
C GLU A 347 -22.86 -20.90 10.75
N LYS A 348 -22.86 -20.82 9.40
CA LYS A 348 -21.95 -21.58 8.54
C LYS A 348 -20.51 -21.06 8.60
N PHE A 349 -20.26 -19.87 9.15
CA PHE A 349 -18.91 -19.32 9.31
C PHE A 349 -18.19 -19.97 10.49
N LYS A 350 -17.46 -21.05 10.24
CA LYS A 350 -16.96 -21.92 11.32
C LYS A 350 -15.66 -21.42 11.94
N ARG A 351 -14.76 -20.84 11.14
CA ARG A 351 -13.39 -20.53 11.57
C ARG A 351 -13.02 -19.09 11.22
N PRO A 352 -13.48 -18.08 11.99
CA PRO A 352 -12.96 -16.73 11.90
C PRO A 352 -11.44 -16.70 12.06
N LEU A 353 -10.81 -15.65 11.52
CA LEU A 353 -9.37 -15.54 11.35
C LEU A 353 -8.61 -15.75 12.68
N TRP A 354 -9.06 -15.15 13.78
CA TRP A 354 -8.43 -15.38 15.09
C TRP A 354 -8.48 -16.85 15.53
N LYS A 355 -9.57 -17.60 15.31
CA LYS A 355 -9.65 -19.04 15.65
C LYS A 355 -8.63 -19.85 14.85
N ARG A 356 -8.29 -19.42 13.64
CA ARG A 356 -7.23 -20.04 12.81
C ARG A 356 -5.83 -19.78 13.39
N ARG A 357 -5.63 -18.65 14.05
CA ARG A 357 -4.34 -18.24 14.63
C ARG A 357 -4.05 -18.89 15.98
N ILE A 358 -5.07 -19.02 16.84
CA ILE A 358 -4.87 -19.46 18.24
C ILE A 358 -5.76 -20.63 18.68
N GLY A 359 -6.63 -21.13 17.80
CA GLY A 359 -7.55 -22.24 18.09
C GLY A 359 -8.85 -21.80 18.79
N SER A 360 -9.83 -22.70 18.82
CA SER A 360 -11.20 -22.43 19.31
C SER A 360 -11.38 -22.54 20.82
N LYS A 361 -10.35 -22.97 21.58
CA LYS A 361 -10.46 -23.24 23.03
C LYS A 361 -10.25 -22.01 23.91
N ILE A 362 -9.88 -20.87 23.33
CA ILE A 362 -9.48 -19.69 24.10
C ILE A 362 -10.61 -18.67 24.07
N LEU A 363 -11.55 -18.83 25.00
CA LEU A 363 -12.75 -18.01 25.14
C LEU A 363 -12.87 -17.46 26.57
N PRO A 364 -13.35 -16.22 26.77
CA PRO A 364 -13.66 -15.24 25.73
C PRO A 364 -12.38 -14.64 25.12
N LEU A 365 -12.39 -14.38 23.81
CA LEU A 365 -11.22 -13.87 23.09
C LEU A 365 -10.74 -12.52 23.63
N TYR A 366 -11.65 -11.65 24.06
CA TYR A 366 -11.37 -10.28 24.46
C TYR A 366 -10.36 -10.17 25.63
N ASN A 367 -10.26 -11.23 26.45
CA ASN A 367 -9.31 -11.31 27.56
C ASN A 367 -7.94 -11.88 27.16
N ASN A 368 -7.78 -12.37 25.94
CA ASN A 368 -6.54 -12.98 25.48
C ASN A 368 -5.46 -11.91 25.22
N PRO A 369 -4.26 -12.00 25.80
CA PRO A 369 -3.21 -11.01 25.54
C PRO A 369 -2.76 -10.94 24.07
N GLN A 370 -2.98 -11.99 23.27
CA GLN A 370 -2.58 -12.01 21.87
C GLN A 370 -3.31 -10.99 21.00
N ILE A 371 -4.56 -10.62 21.31
CA ILE A 371 -5.28 -9.63 20.50
C ILE A 371 -4.71 -8.21 20.61
N LYS A 372 -3.79 -7.97 21.56
CA LYS A 372 -3.03 -6.73 21.70
C LYS A 372 -1.75 -6.73 20.87
N LYS A 373 -1.30 -7.89 20.36
CA LYS A 373 -0.11 -7.98 19.51
C LYS A 373 -0.35 -7.28 18.18
N PHE A 374 0.65 -6.55 17.70
CA PHE A 374 0.61 -5.85 16.43
C PHE A 374 0.21 -6.79 15.29
N ALA A 375 -0.74 -6.35 14.47
CA ALA A 375 -1.28 -7.07 13.31
C ALA A 375 -1.86 -8.47 13.60
N PHE A 376 -2.13 -8.81 14.86
CA PHE A 376 -2.75 -10.10 15.18
C PHE A 376 -4.13 -10.21 14.55
N ALA A 377 -4.31 -11.25 13.71
CA ALA A 377 -5.56 -11.58 13.03
C ALA A 377 -6.18 -10.38 12.27
N LEU A 378 -5.34 -9.56 11.65
CA LEU A 378 -5.80 -8.54 10.69
C LEU A 378 -5.64 -9.08 9.27
N ALA A 379 -6.52 -8.64 8.36
CA ALA A 379 -6.52 -9.00 6.95
C ALA A 379 -5.18 -8.67 6.27
N TRP A 380 -4.57 -7.58 6.70
CA TRP A 380 -3.21 -7.23 6.36
C TRP A 380 -2.53 -6.51 7.51
N LYS A 381 -1.21 -6.65 7.54
CA LYS A 381 -0.37 -5.94 8.50
C LYS A 381 -0.35 -4.46 8.12
N PRO A 382 -0.56 -3.57 9.11
CA PRO A 382 -0.29 -2.18 8.89
C PRO A 382 1.19 -1.94 8.41
N GLU A 383 1.37 -1.29 7.24
CA GLU A 383 2.58 -0.61 6.74
C GLU A 383 3.05 0.65 7.53
N THR A 384 4.30 0.61 7.99
CA THR A 384 5.01 1.75 8.55
C THR A 384 5.61 2.66 7.47
N ALA A 385 6.15 3.82 7.86
CA ALA A 385 6.91 4.68 6.94
C ALA A 385 8.09 3.97 6.28
N ALA A 386 8.75 3.06 7.00
CA ALA A 386 9.82 2.26 6.46
C ALA A 386 9.30 1.28 5.40
N ASP A 387 8.14 0.64 5.63
CA ASP A 387 7.50 -0.28 4.68
C ASP A 387 7.17 0.42 3.36
N ILE A 388 6.65 1.65 3.42
CA ILE A 388 6.39 2.43 2.19
C ILE A 388 7.66 2.82 1.48
N MET A 389 8.66 3.33 2.18
CA MET A 389 9.93 3.67 1.55
C MET A 389 10.53 2.41 0.88
N ALA A 390 10.54 1.26 1.55
CA ALA A 390 11.05 0.02 0.97
C ALA A 390 10.27 -0.41 -0.28
N ASN A 391 8.94 -0.36 -0.23
CA ASN A 391 8.09 -0.68 -1.39
C ASN A 391 8.31 0.28 -2.55
N PHE A 392 8.36 1.58 -2.26
CA PHE A 392 8.60 2.62 -3.25
C PHE A 392 9.95 2.41 -3.95
N ILE A 393 11.02 2.18 -3.17
CA ILE A 393 12.35 1.91 -3.72
C ILE A 393 12.36 0.62 -4.53
N ARG A 394 11.70 -0.44 -4.05
CA ARG A 394 11.62 -1.72 -4.77
C ARG A 394 10.94 -1.58 -6.12
N LEU A 395 9.89 -0.75 -6.20
CA LEU A 395 9.08 -0.58 -7.41
C LEU A 395 9.69 0.40 -8.39
N TYR A 396 9.95 1.62 -7.93
CA TYR A 396 10.22 2.77 -8.78
C TYR A 396 11.70 3.12 -8.84
N ALA A 397 12.45 2.84 -7.79
CA ALA A 397 13.85 3.22 -7.67
C ALA A 397 14.75 2.02 -7.40
N ASN A 398 14.47 0.86 -8.01
CA ASN A 398 15.30 -0.32 -7.83
C ASN A 398 16.67 -0.08 -8.48
N PHE A 399 17.75 -0.18 -7.71
CA PHE A 399 19.08 0.21 -8.20
C PHE A 399 19.58 -0.62 -9.39
N THR A 400 19.03 -1.83 -9.57
CA THR A 400 19.32 -2.67 -10.74
C THR A 400 18.67 -2.13 -12.02
N LYS A 401 17.63 -1.28 -11.90
CA LYS A 401 16.92 -0.63 -13.00
C LYS A 401 17.33 0.84 -13.18
N VAL A 402 17.56 1.59 -12.10
CA VAL A 402 17.77 3.06 -12.16
C VAL A 402 19.19 3.51 -11.82
N THR A 403 20.10 2.60 -11.46
CA THR A 403 21.43 2.82 -10.82
C THR A 403 21.39 3.08 -9.32
N VAL A 404 22.47 2.69 -8.63
CA VAL A 404 22.62 2.91 -7.17
C VAL A 404 22.59 4.38 -6.77
N VAL A 405 23.05 5.27 -7.66
CA VAL A 405 23.02 6.73 -7.45
C VAL A 405 21.58 7.20 -7.30
N ARG A 406 20.74 6.92 -8.32
CA ARG A 406 19.34 7.35 -8.36
C ARG A 406 18.55 6.75 -7.20
N SER A 407 18.74 5.47 -6.87
CA SER A 407 18.09 4.85 -5.71
C SER A 407 18.49 5.50 -4.38
N SER A 408 19.75 5.89 -4.24
CA SER A 408 20.22 6.59 -3.03
C SER A 408 19.55 7.96 -2.89
N PHE A 409 19.41 8.70 -4.00
CA PHE A 409 18.65 9.96 -4.00
C PHE A 409 17.18 9.75 -3.62
N ALA A 410 16.53 8.72 -4.18
CA ALA A 410 15.16 8.38 -3.84
C ALA A 410 15.01 8.12 -2.33
N ILE A 411 15.95 7.41 -1.69
CA ILE A 411 15.91 7.20 -0.22
C ILE A 411 16.06 8.51 0.53
N LEU A 412 17.08 9.31 0.20
CA LEU A 412 17.34 10.59 0.89
C LEU A 412 16.19 11.58 0.72
N SER A 413 15.44 11.49 -0.37
CA SER A 413 14.29 12.36 -0.62
C SER A 413 13.08 12.10 0.30
N PHE A 414 13.03 10.98 1.03
CA PHE A 414 12.01 10.73 2.06
C PHE A 414 12.22 11.53 3.35
N ALA A 415 13.33 12.26 3.50
CA ALA A 415 13.66 12.95 4.75
C ALA A 415 12.56 13.92 5.22
N LYS A 416 11.92 14.64 4.28
CA LYS A 416 10.84 15.58 4.58
C LYS A 416 9.62 14.84 5.13
N GLU A 417 9.22 13.80 4.44
CA GLU A 417 8.09 12.94 4.77
C GLU A 417 8.28 12.23 6.11
N ILE A 418 9.48 11.71 6.35
CA ILE A 418 9.87 11.06 7.62
C ILE A 418 9.84 12.06 8.77
N TYR A 419 10.33 13.28 8.57
CA TYR A 419 10.25 14.34 9.58
C TYR A 419 8.80 14.74 9.88
N LYS A 420 8.02 15.05 8.84
CA LYS A 420 6.61 15.44 8.99
C LYS A 420 5.80 14.38 9.70
N ARG A 421 6.12 13.11 9.42
CA ARG A 421 5.46 11.99 10.06
C ARG A 421 6.06 11.78 11.44
N LEU A 422 7.20 11.10 11.49
CA LEU A 422 7.73 10.49 12.69
C LEU A 422 8.40 11.49 13.65
N GLY A 423 8.52 12.76 13.25
CA GLY A 423 9.32 13.76 13.96
C GLY A 423 10.83 13.51 13.87
N ILE A 424 11.29 12.46 13.17
CA ILE A 424 12.71 12.15 13.02
C ILE A 424 13.36 13.25 12.20
N PHE A 425 14.34 13.94 12.79
CA PHE A 425 15.02 15.05 12.12
C PHE A 425 15.78 14.56 10.89
N PRO A 426 15.86 15.37 9.82
CA PRO A 426 16.56 14.99 8.60
C PRO A 426 18.02 14.56 8.80
N ASP A 427 18.74 15.15 9.77
CA ASP A 427 20.12 14.74 10.11
C ASP A 427 20.18 13.29 10.63
N GLU A 428 19.27 12.93 11.52
CA GLU A 428 19.16 11.58 12.09
C GLU A 428 18.76 10.57 11.02
N PHE A 429 17.73 10.89 10.22
CA PHE A 429 17.30 10.06 9.10
C PHE A 429 18.43 9.85 8.09
N ASN A 430 19.13 10.92 7.69
CA ASN A 430 20.23 10.82 6.73
C ASN A 430 21.35 9.92 7.25
N ASN A 431 21.70 10.00 8.54
CA ASN A 431 22.71 9.11 9.13
C ASN A 431 22.30 7.63 9.04
N LEU A 432 21.02 7.31 9.23
CA LEU A 432 20.49 5.96 9.06
C LEU A 432 20.49 5.55 7.57
N ALA A 433 19.97 6.40 6.69
CA ALA A 433 19.91 6.19 5.25
C ALA A 433 21.30 5.93 4.66
N MET A 434 22.33 6.62 5.15
CA MET A 434 23.71 6.46 4.71
C MET A 434 24.26 5.05 4.91
N ARG A 435 23.91 4.38 6.02
CA ARG A 435 24.32 2.99 6.25
C ARG A 435 23.73 2.05 5.21
N PHE A 436 22.48 2.32 4.83
CA PHE A 436 21.79 1.56 3.79
C PHE A 436 22.39 1.83 2.40
N ILE A 437 22.65 3.09 2.07
CA ILE A 437 23.30 3.50 0.82
C ILE A 437 24.70 2.89 0.69
N GLU A 438 25.49 2.86 1.77
CA GLU A 438 26.80 2.21 1.80
C GLU A 438 26.70 0.74 1.36
N LYS A 439 25.76 0.00 1.93
CA LYS A 439 25.51 -1.41 1.62
C LYS A 439 25.04 -1.60 0.17
N MET A 440 24.17 -0.73 -0.33
CA MET A 440 23.75 -0.77 -1.72
C MET A 440 24.91 -0.58 -2.69
N ILE A 441 25.80 0.38 -2.41
CA ILE A 441 27.00 0.64 -3.23
C ILE A 441 27.94 -0.57 -3.20
N LYS A 442 28.19 -1.16 -2.02
CA LYS A 442 28.98 -2.40 -1.90
C LYS A 442 28.40 -3.54 -2.74
N GLN A 443 27.07 -3.67 -2.78
CA GLN A 443 26.40 -4.70 -3.58
C GLN A 443 26.44 -4.42 -5.08
N ASP A 444 26.24 -3.17 -5.49
CA ASP A 444 26.39 -2.78 -6.90
C ASP A 444 27.82 -3.04 -7.38
N ILE A 445 28.85 -2.73 -6.57
CA ILE A 445 30.26 -3.09 -6.86
C ILE A 445 30.40 -4.60 -7.11
N ARG A 446 29.84 -5.44 -6.22
CA ARG A 446 29.89 -6.91 -6.38
C ARG A 446 29.25 -7.34 -7.70
N LEU A 447 28.06 -6.82 -8.02
CA LEU A 447 27.34 -7.12 -9.25
C LEU A 447 28.11 -6.67 -10.49
N GLN A 448 28.60 -5.43 -10.53
CA GLN A 448 29.35 -4.91 -11.68
C GLN A 448 30.70 -5.63 -11.85
N SER A 449 31.38 -5.98 -10.75
CA SER A 449 32.63 -6.75 -10.79
C SER A 449 32.46 -8.20 -11.28
N SER A 450 31.23 -8.74 -11.18
CA SER A 450 30.88 -10.08 -11.65
C SER A 450 30.49 -10.12 -13.13
N LYS A 451 30.23 -8.97 -13.76
CA LYS A 451 29.90 -8.91 -15.18
C LYS A 451 31.15 -9.26 -16.00
N PRO A 452 31.04 -10.15 -16.99
CA PRO A 452 32.11 -10.31 -17.97
C PRO A 452 32.42 -8.93 -18.56
N LEU A 453 33.69 -8.52 -18.56
CA LEU A 453 34.12 -7.36 -19.34
C LEU A 453 33.69 -7.64 -20.78
N LEU A 454 32.67 -6.92 -21.26
CA LEU A 454 32.31 -6.92 -22.67
C LEU A 454 33.58 -6.61 -23.46
N GLU A 455 33.80 -7.41 -24.50
CA GLU A 455 34.98 -7.39 -25.36
C GLU A 455 35.27 -5.96 -25.84
N LEU A 456 36.15 -5.27 -25.13
CA LEU A 456 36.82 -4.10 -25.64
C LEU A 456 37.81 -4.61 -26.69
N ASN A 457 37.39 -4.57 -27.96
CA ASN A 457 38.21 -4.76 -29.17
C ASN A 457 38.58 -6.20 -29.58
N GLY A 458 37.65 -7.16 -29.57
CA GLY A 458 37.81 -8.43 -30.31
C GLY A 458 38.90 -9.39 -29.78
N LEU A 459 39.46 -9.12 -28.61
CA LEU A 459 40.35 -10.02 -27.87
C LEU A 459 39.59 -10.58 -26.67
N SER A 460 39.39 -11.90 -26.64
CA SER A 460 38.81 -12.58 -25.49
C SER A 460 39.79 -12.52 -24.31
N ILE A 461 39.72 -11.46 -23.50
CA ILE A 461 40.55 -11.35 -22.31
C ILE A 461 39.97 -12.28 -21.24
N GLY A 462 40.73 -13.32 -20.91
CA GLY A 462 40.44 -14.22 -19.80
C GLY A 462 40.18 -13.47 -18.51
N MET A 463 39.29 -14.04 -17.69
CA MET A 463 38.76 -13.45 -16.46
C MET A 463 39.86 -12.78 -15.60
N LEU A 464 39.59 -11.54 -15.19
CA LEU A 464 40.47 -10.66 -14.42
C LEU A 464 41.16 -11.39 -13.26
N LYS A 465 42.44 -11.76 -13.39
CA LYS A 465 43.24 -12.21 -12.24
C LYS A 465 43.38 -11.09 -11.21
N ALA A 466 43.38 -11.43 -9.92
CA ALA A 466 43.67 -10.49 -8.85
C ALA A 466 45.03 -9.80 -9.11
N GLY A 467 45.05 -8.46 -9.16
CA GLY A 467 46.26 -7.65 -9.43
C GLY A 467 46.40 -7.10 -10.85
N HIS A 468 45.50 -7.42 -11.79
CA HIS A 468 45.58 -6.92 -13.17
C HIS A 468 45.28 -5.42 -13.27
N THR A 469 46.02 -4.69 -14.12
CA THR A 469 45.82 -3.25 -14.44
C THR A 469 44.36 -2.90 -14.77
N HIS A 470 43.63 -3.87 -15.33
CA HIS A 470 42.23 -3.73 -15.72
C HIS A 470 41.26 -3.65 -14.52
N LYS A 471 41.59 -4.25 -13.36
CA LYS A 471 40.82 -4.08 -12.11
C LYS A 471 40.93 -2.65 -11.59
N LYS A 472 42.13 -2.08 -11.60
CA LYS A 472 42.38 -0.69 -11.18
C LYS A 472 41.70 0.32 -12.12
N ILE A 473 41.65 0.02 -13.42
CA ILE A 473 40.89 0.80 -14.41
C ILE A 473 39.38 0.73 -14.12
N PHE A 474 38.83 -0.47 -13.90
CA PHE A 474 37.42 -0.65 -13.52
C PHE A 474 37.07 0.13 -12.25
N GLU A 475 37.85 -0.03 -11.18
CA GLU A 475 37.63 0.67 -9.91
C GLU A 475 37.66 2.19 -10.10
N ASN A 476 38.66 2.72 -10.82
CA ASN A 476 38.75 4.15 -11.07
C ASN A 476 37.58 4.65 -11.91
N ASN A 477 37.18 3.94 -12.96
CA ASN A 477 36.06 4.33 -13.81
C ASN A 477 34.72 4.26 -13.05
N TYR A 478 34.50 3.21 -12.27
CA TYR A 478 33.31 3.03 -11.45
C TYR A 478 33.17 4.12 -10.38
N PHE A 479 34.23 4.37 -9.59
CA PHE A 479 34.18 5.42 -8.57
C PHE A 479 34.12 6.82 -9.17
N THR A 480 34.69 7.04 -10.36
CA THR A 480 34.54 8.30 -11.10
C THR A 480 33.10 8.49 -11.56
N ALA A 481 32.47 7.44 -12.11
CA ALA A 481 31.07 7.45 -12.50
C ALA A 481 30.13 7.67 -11.30
N LEU A 482 30.38 7.00 -10.16
CA LEU A 482 29.64 7.23 -8.92
C LEU A 482 29.80 8.68 -8.45
N LYS A 483 31.03 9.19 -8.37
CA LYS A 483 31.28 10.59 -7.96
C LYS A 483 30.59 11.58 -8.90
N LYS A 484 30.63 11.34 -10.22
CA LYS A 484 29.93 12.14 -11.22
C LYS A 484 28.41 12.08 -11.04
N GLY A 485 27.86 10.89 -10.78
CA GLY A 485 26.43 10.71 -10.54
C GLY A 485 25.94 11.37 -9.24
N PHE A 486 26.75 11.30 -8.18
CA PHE A 486 26.50 12.02 -6.92
C PHE A 486 26.94 13.48 -6.96
N ALA A 487 27.53 13.97 -8.06
CA ALA A 487 28.00 15.34 -8.16
C ALA A 487 26.88 16.37 -7.91
N PRO A 488 25.61 16.19 -8.33
CA PRO A 488 24.54 17.10 -7.92
C PRO A 488 24.33 17.18 -6.40
N LEU A 489 24.54 16.07 -5.66
CA LEU A 489 24.52 16.06 -4.19
C LEU A 489 25.77 16.72 -3.60
N LEU A 490 26.94 16.42 -4.17
CA LEU A 490 28.25 16.82 -3.64
C LEU A 490 28.63 18.26 -4.00
N LEU A 491 28.38 18.66 -5.26
CA LEU A 491 28.62 20.00 -5.81
C LEU A 491 27.41 20.93 -5.63
N GLY A 492 26.24 20.41 -5.25
CA GLY A 492 25.01 21.17 -5.06
C GLY A 492 25.03 22.13 -3.87
N GLN A 493 26.08 22.18 -3.04
CA GLN A 493 26.13 23.05 -1.86
C GLN A 493 25.79 24.52 -2.15
N PRO A 494 26.31 25.18 -3.20
CA PRO A 494 25.94 26.57 -3.49
C PRO A 494 24.46 26.72 -3.85
N HIS A 495 23.90 25.74 -4.57
CA HIS A 495 22.47 25.72 -4.93
C HIS A 495 21.59 25.45 -3.71
N LEU A 496 21.97 24.53 -2.83
CA LEU A 496 21.28 24.26 -1.56
C LEU A 496 21.32 25.48 -0.64
N LYS A 497 22.48 26.13 -0.50
CA LYS A 497 22.62 27.39 0.27
C LYS A 497 21.76 28.52 -0.30
N LYS A 498 21.73 28.67 -1.64
CA LYS A 498 20.84 29.61 -2.32
C LYS A 498 19.36 29.27 -2.12
N GLY A 499 19.02 27.98 -2.16
CA GLY A 499 17.69 27.47 -1.84
C GLY A 499 17.26 27.82 -0.42
N ILE A 500 18.11 27.53 0.57
CA ILE A 500 17.90 27.91 1.98
C ILE A 500 17.64 29.41 2.10
N TYR A 501 18.49 30.24 1.52
CA TYR A 501 18.33 31.70 1.56
C TYR A 501 17.01 32.16 0.93
N LYS A 502 16.67 31.62 -0.25
CA LYS A 502 15.40 31.92 -0.94
C LYS A 502 14.20 31.54 -0.07
N THR A 503 14.18 30.33 0.49
CA THR A 503 13.11 29.85 1.36
C THR A 503 13.00 30.67 2.65
N GLN A 504 14.13 31.08 3.23
CA GLN A 504 14.16 31.98 4.40
C GLN A 504 13.56 33.35 4.06
N SER A 505 13.85 33.90 2.88
CA SER A 505 13.25 35.16 2.40
C SER A 505 11.74 35.03 2.27
N THR A 506 11.25 33.94 1.65
CA THR A 506 9.81 33.69 1.53
C THR A 506 9.12 33.57 2.90
N ILE A 507 9.72 32.87 3.87
CA ILE A 507 9.17 32.82 5.23
C ILE A 507 9.13 34.23 5.87
N LYS A 508 10.17 35.04 5.65
CA LYS A 508 10.23 36.42 6.15
C LYS A 508 9.12 37.29 5.55
N GLU A 509 8.69 37.03 4.33
CA GLU A 509 7.58 37.71 3.65
C GLU A 509 6.19 37.21 4.09
N LEU A 510 6.04 35.91 4.38
CA LEU A 510 4.76 35.31 4.79
C LEU A 510 4.40 35.60 6.25
N LYS A 511 5.39 35.70 7.14
CA LYS A 511 5.15 35.96 8.59
C LYS A 511 4.37 37.25 8.86
N PRO A 512 4.68 38.40 8.22
CA PRO A 512 3.87 39.61 8.36
C PRO A 512 2.44 39.45 7.86
N GLN A 513 2.22 38.71 6.77
CA GLN A 513 0.88 38.45 6.24
C GLN A 513 0.04 37.63 7.22
N LEU A 514 0.64 36.59 7.80
CA LEU A 514 0.01 35.78 8.84
C LEU A 514 -0.34 36.63 10.06
N ALA A 515 0.58 37.47 10.54
CA ALA A 515 0.34 38.36 11.68
C ALA A 515 -0.79 39.37 11.42
N ALA A 516 -0.87 39.90 10.19
CA ALA A 516 -1.95 40.80 9.78
C ALA A 516 -3.31 40.09 9.79
N LEU A 517 -3.39 38.87 9.24
CA LEU A 517 -4.61 38.07 9.29
C LEU A 517 -4.99 37.69 10.73
N GLU A 518 -4.03 37.25 11.55
CA GLU A 518 -4.29 36.94 12.97
C GLU A 518 -4.79 38.16 13.75
N ALA A 519 -4.31 39.37 13.41
CA ALA A 519 -4.84 40.62 13.96
C ALA A 519 -6.28 40.90 13.49
N SER A 520 -6.58 40.68 12.21
CA SER A 520 -7.95 40.77 11.68
C SER A 520 -8.90 39.75 12.33
N LEU A 521 -8.43 38.52 12.64
CA LEU A 521 -9.26 37.50 13.31
C LEU A 521 -9.64 37.94 14.73
N LYS A 522 -8.76 38.67 15.43
CA LYS A 522 -9.07 39.20 16.75
C LYS A 522 -10.17 40.26 16.71
N ALA A 523 -10.39 40.91 15.56
CA ALA A 523 -11.46 41.88 15.36
C ALA A 523 -12.80 41.22 14.95
N ASP A 524 -12.76 40.02 14.36
CA ASP A 524 -13.92 39.23 13.96
C ASP A 524 -13.59 37.74 14.08
N ASP A 525 -13.79 37.18 15.27
CA ASP A 525 -13.42 35.81 15.65
C ASP A 525 -14.30 34.73 14.98
N SER A 526 -15.40 35.16 14.35
CA SER A 526 -16.37 34.31 13.68
C SER A 526 -16.04 34.06 12.20
N ASN A 527 -15.03 34.75 11.66
CA ASN A 527 -14.73 34.75 10.22
C ASN A 527 -14.09 33.43 9.74
N LYS A 528 -14.92 32.49 9.29
CA LYS A 528 -14.49 31.16 8.82
C LYS A 528 -13.48 31.20 7.68
N GLU A 529 -13.61 32.14 6.74
CA GLU A 529 -12.72 32.28 5.59
C GLU A 529 -11.33 32.75 6.03
N LEU A 530 -11.27 33.68 6.99
CA LEU A 530 -10.02 34.17 7.54
C LEU A 530 -9.31 33.12 8.40
N ILE A 531 -10.06 32.34 9.20
CA ILE A 531 -9.54 31.16 9.91
C ILE A 531 -8.91 30.15 8.94
N LYS A 532 -9.57 29.91 7.79
CA LYS A 532 -9.06 29.00 6.75
C LYS A 532 -7.74 29.53 6.17
N LYS A 533 -7.68 30.80 5.75
CA LYS A 533 -6.46 31.43 5.20
C LYS A 533 -5.28 31.44 6.19
N ILE A 534 -5.53 31.73 7.46
CA ILE A 534 -4.52 31.67 8.53
C ILE A 534 -3.93 30.27 8.61
N LYS A 535 -4.77 29.24 8.60
CA LYS A 535 -4.32 27.84 8.67
C LYS A 535 -3.50 27.44 7.43
N GLU A 536 -3.93 27.84 6.24
CA GLU A 536 -3.20 27.59 5.00
C GLU A 536 -1.80 28.22 5.03
N LEU A 537 -1.69 29.47 5.48
CA LEU A 537 -0.40 30.17 5.64
C LEU A 537 0.50 29.55 6.72
N GLN A 538 -0.08 29.15 7.86
CA GLN A 538 0.66 28.46 8.92
C GLN A 538 1.26 27.15 8.40
N GLU A 539 0.49 26.35 7.67
CA GLU A 539 0.98 25.09 7.09
C GLU A 539 2.03 25.35 6.00
N GLN A 540 1.84 26.38 5.16
CA GLN A 540 2.84 26.78 4.16
C GLN A 540 4.17 27.18 4.82
N ILE A 541 4.15 27.97 5.90
CA ILE A 541 5.37 28.35 6.62
C ILE A 541 6.06 27.13 7.23
N LYS A 542 5.30 26.23 7.86
CA LYS A 542 5.80 24.99 8.45
C LYS A 542 6.46 24.09 7.40
N ASP A 543 5.88 24.00 6.21
CA ASP A 543 6.44 23.26 5.08
C ASP A 543 7.75 23.83 4.55
N LEU A 544 7.84 25.16 4.47
CA LEU A 544 9.08 25.85 4.10
C LEU A 544 10.17 25.65 5.16
N GLN A 545 9.81 25.66 6.45
CA GLN A 545 10.75 25.37 7.55
C GLN A 545 11.28 23.93 7.50
N ALA A 546 10.41 22.94 7.28
CA ALA A 546 10.82 21.55 7.10
C ALA A 546 11.79 21.39 5.91
N SER A 547 11.52 22.10 4.81
CA SER A 547 12.39 22.10 3.62
C SER A 547 13.78 22.67 3.92
N ILE A 548 13.88 23.73 4.74
CA ILE A 548 15.17 24.28 5.20
C ILE A 548 15.93 23.24 6.04
N LEU A 549 15.26 22.55 6.97
CA LEU A 549 15.89 21.50 7.79
C LEU A 549 16.48 20.39 6.92
N VAL A 550 15.73 19.93 5.91
CA VAL A 550 16.21 18.91 4.96
C VAL A 550 17.41 19.40 4.16
N MET A 551 17.37 20.63 3.61
CA MET A 551 18.50 21.19 2.85
C MET A 551 19.75 21.36 3.73
N ASN A 552 19.60 21.82 4.98
CA ASN A 552 20.72 21.92 5.92
C ASN A 552 21.33 20.55 6.23
N ALA A 553 20.49 19.53 6.41
CA ALA A 553 20.95 18.18 6.68
C ALA A 553 21.71 17.58 5.48
N GLN A 554 21.25 17.85 4.25
CA GLN A 554 21.96 17.46 3.03
C GLN A 554 23.35 18.11 2.94
N VAL A 555 23.50 19.37 3.32
CA VAL A 555 24.81 20.05 3.35
C VAL A 555 25.78 19.36 4.31
N LYS A 556 25.31 18.95 5.50
CA LYS A 556 26.11 18.21 6.49
C LYS A 556 26.43 16.78 6.04
N LEU A 557 25.63 16.20 5.15
CA LEU A 557 25.81 14.83 4.66
C LEU A 557 27.01 14.69 3.72
N ILE A 558 27.37 15.75 3.00
CA ILE A 558 28.38 15.71 1.94
C ILE A 558 29.75 15.17 2.42
N PRO A 559 30.35 15.70 3.52
CA PRO A 559 31.60 15.16 4.04
C PRO A 559 31.50 13.69 4.49
N LEU A 560 30.36 13.30 5.07
CA LEU A 560 30.11 11.91 5.49
C LEU A 560 30.05 10.98 4.27
N PHE A 561 29.41 11.43 3.20
CA PHE A 561 29.30 10.71 1.95
C PHE A 561 30.67 10.52 1.26
N GLU A 562 31.49 11.58 1.22
CA GLU A 562 32.85 11.49 0.67
C GLU A 562 33.72 10.51 1.47
N LYS A 563 33.63 10.57 2.81
CA LYS A 563 34.32 9.63 3.70
C LYS A 563 33.85 8.19 3.47
N MET A 564 32.54 7.97 3.35
CA MET A 564 31.95 6.67 3.04
C MET A 564 32.49 6.14 1.71
N LEU A 565 32.44 6.92 0.62
CA LEU A 565 32.96 6.50 -0.68
C LEU A 565 34.46 6.18 -0.63
N ALA A 566 35.26 6.96 0.11
CA ALA A 566 36.68 6.67 0.31
C ALA A 566 36.90 5.35 1.07
N ASN A 567 36.09 5.05 2.08
CA ASN A 567 36.12 3.78 2.81
C ASN A 567 35.76 2.60 1.92
N ILE A 568 34.66 2.70 1.16
CA ILE A 568 34.25 1.66 0.21
C ILE A 568 35.36 1.45 -0.82
N LYS A 569 35.92 2.53 -1.39
CA LYS A 569 37.03 2.45 -2.35
C LYS A 569 38.20 1.65 -1.79
N ARG A 570 38.62 1.92 -0.53
CA ARG A 570 39.67 1.14 0.16
C ARG A 570 39.30 -0.33 0.37
N ALA A 571 38.03 -0.64 0.63
CA ALA A 571 37.55 -2.01 0.84
C ALA A 571 37.30 -2.79 -0.47
N THR A 572 37.21 -2.12 -1.63
CA THR A 572 36.89 -2.73 -2.93
C THR A 572 37.66 -4.01 -3.26
N PRO A 573 38.98 -4.13 -2.99
CA PRO A 573 39.73 -5.35 -3.25
C PRO A 573 39.13 -6.61 -2.59
N THR A 574 38.53 -6.46 -1.41
CA THR A 574 37.84 -7.53 -0.66
C THR A 574 36.39 -7.76 -1.09
N LEU A 575 35.79 -6.81 -1.80
CA LEU A 575 34.39 -6.89 -2.26
C LEU A 575 34.27 -7.53 -3.65
N THR A 576 35.33 -7.50 -4.46
CA THR A 576 35.37 -8.16 -5.77
C THR A 576 35.57 -9.66 -5.64
N LEU A 577 34.80 -10.46 -6.37
CA LEU A 577 34.96 -11.92 -6.43
C LEU A 577 36.36 -12.31 -6.91
N SER A 578 36.99 -13.30 -6.26
CA SER A 578 38.30 -13.78 -6.68
C SER A 578 38.23 -14.52 -8.03
N SER A 579 39.23 -14.27 -8.88
CA SER A 579 39.30 -14.77 -10.25
C SER A 579 39.30 -16.29 -10.38
N ASN A 580 39.76 -17.00 -9.34
CA ASN A 580 39.91 -18.45 -9.35
C ASN A 580 38.57 -19.19 -9.16
N ILE A 581 37.50 -18.49 -8.75
CA ILE A 581 36.18 -19.08 -8.48
C ILE A 581 35.29 -19.06 -9.72
N LEU A 582 35.59 -18.20 -10.69
CA LEU A 582 34.74 -17.92 -11.85
C LEU A 582 35.00 -18.82 -13.08
N SER A 583 36.08 -19.61 -13.08
CA SER A 583 36.51 -20.45 -14.22
C SER A 583 35.63 -21.69 -14.46
N ASN A 584 34.72 -22.01 -13.55
CA ASN A 584 33.96 -23.26 -13.60
C ASN A 584 32.46 -22.97 -13.85
N LYS A 585 32.06 -22.90 -15.12
CA LYS A 585 30.71 -22.51 -15.58
C LYS A 585 29.58 -23.35 -14.95
N SER A 586 29.82 -24.64 -14.68
CA SER A 586 28.83 -25.50 -14.00
C SER A 586 28.68 -25.15 -12.53
N ILE A 587 29.75 -24.67 -11.89
CA ILE A 587 29.75 -24.17 -10.50
C ILE A 587 29.10 -22.80 -10.42
N LEU A 588 29.22 -21.94 -11.44
CA LEU A 588 28.56 -20.62 -11.42
C LEU A 588 27.03 -20.71 -11.52
N ASN A 589 26.49 -21.64 -12.32
CA ASN A 589 25.04 -21.90 -12.37
C ASN A 589 24.56 -22.78 -11.20
N LYS A 590 25.34 -23.82 -10.80
CA LYS A 590 25.04 -24.59 -9.59
C LYS A 590 25.19 -23.77 -8.32
N ARG A 591 26.03 -22.72 -8.26
CA ARG A 591 26.16 -21.79 -7.13
C ARG A 591 25.38 -20.49 -7.29
N LYS A 592 24.87 -20.08 -8.44
CA LYS A 592 23.73 -19.14 -8.42
C LYS A 592 22.56 -19.79 -7.71
N THR A 593 22.32 -21.06 -8.02
CA THR A 593 21.29 -21.90 -7.38
C THR A 593 21.68 -22.35 -5.97
N ALA A 594 22.96 -22.67 -5.71
CA ALA A 594 23.46 -23.07 -4.39
C ALA A 594 23.96 -21.92 -3.51
N MET A 595 24.16 -20.70 -3.99
CA MET A 595 24.31 -19.52 -3.14
C MET A 595 22.92 -19.02 -2.72
N MET A 596 21.90 -19.30 -3.54
CA MET A 596 20.49 -19.21 -3.14
C MET A 596 20.08 -20.31 -2.15
N LEU A 597 20.64 -21.54 -2.23
CA LEU A 597 20.33 -22.66 -1.31
C LEU A 597 21.27 -22.79 -0.09
N LYS A 598 22.55 -22.42 -0.16
CA LYS A 598 23.58 -22.60 0.90
C LYS A 598 23.73 -21.41 1.85
N LEU A 599 23.01 -20.31 1.58
CA LEU A 599 22.69 -19.30 2.61
C LEU A 599 21.83 -19.88 3.75
N ASN A 600 21.30 -21.10 3.58
CA ASN A 600 20.54 -21.84 4.59
C ASN A 600 21.37 -22.83 5.41
N GLU A 601 22.63 -23.14 5.06
CA GLU A 601 23.36 -24.27 5.68
C GLU A 601 24.81 -24.00 6.15
N ASP A 602 25.49 -22.94 5.68
CA ASP A 602 26.90 -22.66 6.10
C ASP A 602 27.09 -21.26 6.72
N ILE A 603 26.43 -20.98 7.85
CA ILE A 603 26.87 -19.93 8.78
C ILE A 603 27.40 -20.61 10.04
N PRO A 604 28.71 -20.87 10.14
CA PRO A 604 29.30 -21.23 11.42
C PRO A 604 29.20 -20.00 12.33
N ASN A 605 28.50 -20.16 13.46
CA ASN A 605 28.20 -19.18 14.50
C ASN A 605 27.23 -18.04 14.13
N ILE A 606 25.93 -18.38 14.06
CA ILE A 606 24.80 -17.43 14.08
C ILE A 606 24.83 -16.48 15.29
N GLU A 607 25.47 -16.88 16.39
CA GLU A 607 25.58 -16.09 17.63
C GLU A 607 26.52 -14.88 17.53
N GLU A 608 27.34 -14.79 16.47
CA GLU A 608 28.27 -13.67 16.24
C GLU A 608 27.73 -12.63 15.24
N LEU A 609 26.54 -12.83 14.66
CA LEU A 609 25.97 -11.90 13.69
C LEU A 609 25.34 -10.68 14.37
N SER A 610 25.72 -9.49 13.90
CA SER A 610 25.09 -8.25 14.37
C SER A 610 23.67 -8.11 13.81
N LEU A 611 22.81 -7.37 14.51
CA LEU A 611 21.46 -6.99 14.03
C LEU A 611 21.48 -6.34 12.64
N GLU A 612 22.59 -5.71 12.28
CA GLU A 612 22.83 -5.06 11.01
C GLU A 612 23.16 -6.05 9.87
N ASP A 613 23.68 -7.24 10.19
CA ASP A 613 23.96 -8.32 9.23
C ASP A 613 22.70 -9.13 8.91
N LEU A 614 21.88 -9.42 9.94
CA LEU A 614 20.56 -10.05 9.79
C LEU A 614 19.59 -9.17 8.98
N ALA A 615 19.69 -7.84 9.16
CA ALA A 615 18.96 -6.84 8.38
C ALA A 615 19.24 -6.92 6.87
N TRP A 616 20.51 -7.13 6.55
CA TRP A 616 21.01 -7.14 5.19
C TRP A 616 20.70 -8.46 4.52
N MET A 617 20.79 -9.57 5.25
CA MET A 617 20.32 -10.87 4.77
C MET A 617 18.81 -10.80 4.47
N SER A 618 17.99 -10.21 5.34
CA SER A 618 16.55 -10.00 5.05
C SER A 618 16.34 -9.12 3.81
N PHE A 619 17.06 -8.01 3.65
CA PHE A 619 16.93 -7.14 2.47
C PHE A 619 17.41 -7.81 1.17
N ALA A 620 18.48 -8.61 1.21
CA ALA A 620 19.02 -9.33 0.07
C ALA A 620 18.19 -10.58 -0.30
N ILE A 621 17.61 -11.27 0.70
CA ILE A 621 16.70 -12.42 0.53
C ILE A 621 15.32 -11.95 0.04
N ASP A 622 14.85 -10.76 0.45
CA ASP A 622 13.54 -10.21 0.02
C ASP A 622 13.50 -9.75 -1.42
N VAL A 623 14.68 -9.53 -2.02
CA VAL A 623 14.80 -9.33 -3.45
C VAL A 623 14.61 -10.66 -4.22
N HIS A 624 14.77 -11.84 -3.60
CA HIS A 624 14.75 -13.15 -4.30
C HIS A 624 14.05 -14.40 -3.65
N LYS A 625 13.20 -14.21 -2.61
CA LYS A 625 12.13 -15.10 -2.05
C LYS A 625 12.44 -16.35 -1.17
N LYS A 626 11.48 -16.54 -0.24
CA LYS A 626 11.05 -17.68 0.63
C LYS A 626 11.99 -18.13 1.77
N ASP A 627 11.82 -17.54 2.97
CA ASP A 627 11.32 -18.22 4.18
C ASP A 627 11.57 -17.41 5.48
N GLY A 628 10.48 -17.14 6.23
CA GLY A 628 10.40 -17.28 7.69
C GLY A 628 11.20 -16.40 8.68
N ALA A 629 12.17 -15.56 8.31
CA ALA A 629 12.94 -14.79 9.31
C ALA A 629 12.42 -13.35 9.52
N PHE A 630 12.38 -12.91 10.80
CA PHE A 630 12.02 -11.55 11.20
C PHE A 630 12.95 -10.50 10.55
N SER A 631 12.34 -9.52 9.89
CA SER A 631 13.01 -8.49 9.09
C SER A 631 13.52 -7.31 9.93
N LEU A 632 14.47 -6.50 9.41
CA LEU A 632 14.88 -5.24 10.06
C LEU A 632 13.69 -4.30 10.30
N MET A 633 12.64 -4.42 9.48
CA MET A 633 11.38 -3.71 9.69
C MET A 633 10.71 -4.14 10.99
N ASP A 634 10.80 -5.41 11.40
CA ASP A 634 10.32 -5.88 12.71
C ASP A 634 11.13 -5.29 13.87
N LEU A 635 12.40 -4.94 13.66
CA LEU A 635 13.18 -4.21 14.67
C LEU A 635 12.84 -2.72 14.69
N ALA A 636 12.74 -2.06 13.53
CA ALA A 636 12.30 -0.66 13.43
C ALA A 636 10.87 -0.46 13.99
N ARG A 637 10.00 -1.47 13.81
CA ARG A 637 8.65 -1.56 14.39
C ARG A 637 8.66 -1.69 15.92
N ASN A 638 9.76 -2.14 16.52
CA ASN A 638 9.92 -2.35 17.97
C ASN A 638 10.83 -1.32 18.65
N ILE A 639 11.45 -0.40 17.89
CA ILE A 639 12.16 0.74 18.47
C ILE A 639 11.12 1.66 19.09
N GLN A 640 11.03 1.65 20.42
CA GLN A 640 10.37 2.74 21.12
C GLN A 640 11.16 4.03 20.85
N PRO A 641 10.50 5.13 20.44
CA PRO A 641 11.19 6.38 20.19
C PRO A 641 11.96 6.77 21.46
N LYS A 642 13.29 6.77 21.36
CA LYS A 642 14.16 7.39 22.36
C LYS A 642 14.37 8.82 21.90
N ILE A 643 13.78 9.76 22.65
CA ILE A 643 14.19 11.16 22.92
C ILE A 643 12.96 12.07 23.00
N ASP A 644 12.97 12.90 24.05
CA ASP A 644 11.99 13.94 24.39
C ASP A 644 11.63 14.86 23.21
N PHE A 645 10.54 14.53 22.52
CA PHE A 645 9.78 15.47 21.71
C PHE A 645 8.74 16.15 22.60
N ASN A 646 9.24 17.06 23.43
CA ASN A 646 8.47 17.75 24.47
C ASN A 646 7.64 18.94 23.95
N LEU A 647 7.21 18.92 22.69
CA LEU A 647 6.29 19.92 22.14
C LEU A 647 5.24 19.24 21.25
N GLN A 648 4.05 19.06 21.83
CA GLN A 648 2.74 18.76 21.21
C GLN A 648 2.29 17.30 21.04
N PHE A 649 2.78 16.39 21.87
CA PHE A 649 2.04 15.18 22.26
C PHE A 649 1.87 15.14 23.76
N ASP A 650 1.24 16.18 24.30
CA ASP A 650 0.63 16.08 25.63
C ASP A 650 -0.64 15.24 25.49
N LYS A 651 -0.42 13.95 25.19
CA LYS A 651 -0.90 12.78 25.88
C LYS A 651 -0.99 11.57 24.94
N LYS A 652 -0.31 10.50 25.35
CA LYS A 652 -0.09 9.25 24.63
C LYS A 652 -1.42 8.53 24.34
N ILE A 653 -1.64 8.13 23.08
CA ILE A 653 -2.12 6.81 22.59
C ILE A 653 -2.45 6.97 21.10
N LYS A 654 -1.41 6.87 20.27
CA LYS A 654 -1.45 6.29 18.90
C LYS A 654 0.00 5.87 18.60
N TYR A 655 0.23 4.57 18.45
CA TYR A 655 1.58 3.97 18.53
C TYR A 655 2.29 3.78 17.19
N VAL A 656 1.57 3.88 16.07
CA VAL A 656 2.15 3.66 14.74
C VAL A 656 1.65 4.75 13.80
N GLN A 657 2.58 5.53 13.27
CA GLN A 657 2.25 6.44 12.19
C GLN A 657 2.35 5.70 10.87
N TYR A 658 1.18 5.65 10.25
CA TYR A 658 0.94 4.84 9.09
C TYR A 658 1.37 5.56 7.84
N TYR A 659 1.91 4.78 6.94
CA TYR A 659 2.07 5.18 5.57
C TYR A 659 1.33 4.06 4.85
N SER A 660 0.05 4.23 4.58
CA SER A 660 -0.58 3.61 3.40
C SER A 660 -2.01 4.12 3.22
N PRO A 661 -2.22 4.95 2.19
CA PRO A 661 -3.20 4.72 1.12
C PRO A 661 -3.68 3.26 0.92
N PRO A 662 -4.74 3.06 0.13
CA PRO A 662 -5.27 1.73 -0.20
C PRO A 662 -4.34 0.79 -1.00
N ALA A 663 -3.14 1.25 -1.37
CA ALA A 663 -2.18 0.53 -2.21
C ALA A 663 -1.76 -0.86 -1.68
N ILE A 664 -1.83 -1.10 -0.38
CA ILE A 664 -1.48 -2.40 0.21
C ILE A 664 -2.33 -3.55 -0.37
N ILE A 665 -3.64 -3.33 -0.54
CA ILE A 665 -4.58 -4.31 -1.09
C ILE A 665 -4.16 -4.68 -2.51
N HIS A 666 -3.87 -3.66 -3.32
CA HIS A 666 -3.38 -3.85 -4.68
C HIS A 666 -2.05 -4.63 -4.71
N LYS A 667 -1.09 -4.31 -3.84
CA LYS A 667 0.18 -5.06 -3.72
C LYS A 667 -0.04 -6.52 -3.33
N ILE A 668 -0.99 -6.82 -2.45
CA ILE A 668 -1.32 -8.20 -2.06
C ILE A 668 -1.87 -8.96 -3.26
N ALA A 669 -2.86 -8.37 -3.95
CA ALA A 669 -3.47 -8.94 -5.15
C ALA A 669 -2.43 -9.20 -6.26
N ARG A 670 -1.43 -8.33 -6.39
CA ARG A 670 -0.32 -8.47 -7.35
C ARG A 670 0.78 -9.43 -6.94
N ASN A 671 0.64 -10.10 -5.79
CA ASN A 671 1.69 -10.96 -5.24
C ASN A 671 3.02 -10.24 -4.96
N MET A 672 2.94 -8.95 -4.66
CA MET A 672 4.09 -8.11 -4.34
C MET A 672 4.28 -7.91 -2.84
N TYR A 673 3.21 -8.08 -2.06
CA TYR A 673 3.26 -8.08 -0.60
C TYR A 673 3.91 -9.37 -0.09
N LYS A 674 4.92 -9.22 0.79
CA LYS A 674 5.75 -10.35 1.25
C LYS A 674 5.06 -11.18 2.34
N ASP A 675 4.42 -10.50 3.28
CA ASP A 675 3.79 -11.11 4.45
C ASP A 675 2.36 -11.53 4.13
N LYS A 676 2.19 -12.34 3.06
CA LYS A 676 0.88 -12.87 2.71
C LYS A 676 0.37 -13.77 3.82
N ASP A 677 -0.85 -13.50 4.24
CA ASP A 677 -1.56 -14.36 5.16
C ASP A 677 -1.93 -15.68 4.44
N PRO A 678 -1.61 -16.86 5.00
CA PRO A 678 -1.87 -18.14 4.34
C PRO A 678 -3.34 -18.56 4.33
N ASP A 679 -4.21 -17.90 5.10
CA ASP A 679 -5.65 -18.15 5.13
C ASP A 679 -6.45 -17.12 4.34
N LEU A 680 -5.88 -15.95 4.05
CA LEU A 680 -6.56 -14.87 3.35
C LEU A 680 -6.11 -14.78 1.89
N VAL A 681 -7.10 -14.65 1.01
CA VAL A 681 -6.89 -14.38 -0.42
C VAL A 681 -7.50 -13.03 -0.76
N ILE A 682 -6.73 -12.21 -1.47
CA ILE A 682 -7.21 -10.95 -2.06
C ILE A 682 -6.98 -11.05 -3.56
N THR A 683 -8.06 -10.96 -4.32
CA THR A 683 -8.05 -11.14 -5.78
C THR A 683 -8.63 -9.90 -6.45
N ALA A 684 -7.90 -9.33 -7.41
CA ALA A 684 -8.44 -8.29 -8.27
C ALA A 684 -9.38 -8.92 -9.30
N LEU A 685 -10.60 -8.40 -9.40
CA LEU A 685 -11.65 -8.97 -10.24
C LEU A 685 -11.88 -8.15 -11.51
N GLY A 686 -11.57 -6.86 -11.47
CA GLY A 686 -11.75 -5.96 -12.58
C GLY A 686 -11.47 -4.52 -12.19
N THR A 687 -11.65 -3.61 -13.14
CA THR A 687 -11.58 -2.16 -12.94
C THR A 687 -12.84 -1.55 -13.52
N ALA A 688 -13.60 -0.85 -12.69
CA ALA A 688 -14.77 -0.08 -13.09
C ALA A 688 -14.33 1.23 -13.77
N PHE A 689 -14.95 1.53 -14.91
CA PHE A 689 -14.80 2.76 -15.68
C PHE A 689 -16.17 3.31 -16.02
N ASP A 690 -16.24 4.63 -16.23
CA ASP A 690 -17.46 5.24 -16.72
C ASP A 690 -17.84 4.64 -18.09
N ARG A 691 -19.13 4.42 -18.32
CA ARG A 691 -19.65 3.81 -19.54
C ARG A 691 -19.26 4.59 -20.79
N GLU A 692 -19.12 5.90 -20.71
CA GLU A 692 -18.72 6.77 -21.83
C GLU A 692 -17.22 6.65 -22.17
N GLU A 693 -16.41 6.09 -21.27
CA GLU A 693 -14.97 5.89 -21.45
C GLU A 693 -14.61 4.53 -22.08
N VAL A 694 -15.62 3.65 -22.24
CA VAL A 694 -15.42 2.28 -22.71
C VAL A 694 -16.10 2.02 -24.04
N GLU A 695 -15.54 1.08 -24.79
CA GLU A 695 -16.16 0.53 -25.98
C GLU A 695 -16.11 -1.00 -25.96
N GLU A 696 -17.08 -1.62 -26.62
CA GLU A 696 -17.09 -3.06 -26.84
C GLU A 696 -16.06 -3.42 -27.90
N LYS A 697 -15.27 -4.47 -27.66
CA LYS A 697 -14.29 -4.92 -28.64
C LYS A 697 -15.00 -5.54 -29.84
N SER A 698 -14.72 -5.04 -31.04
CA SER A 698 -15.34 -5.55 -32.27
C SER A 698 -14.94 -6.99 -32.60
N ASP A 699 -13.83 -7.45 -32.04
CA ASP A 699 -13.26 -8.79 -32.16
C ASP A 699 -13.46 -9.64 -30.89
N TYR A 700 -14.39 -9.26 -30.00
CA TYR A 700 -14.66 -10.04 -28.79
C TYR A 700 -15.18 -11.45 -29.11
N ASP A 701 -14.41 -12.46 -28.74
CA ASP A 701 -14.87 -13.84 -28.62
C ASP A 701 -14.95 -14.21 -27.13
N LYS A 702 -16.10 -14.72 -26.68
CA LYS A 702 -16.27 -15.23 -25.32
C LYS A 702 -15.31 -16.38 -25.02
N ASN A 703 -14.93 -17.17 -26.03
CA ASN A 703 -13.97 -18.26 -25.88
C ASN A 703 -12.55 -17.78 -25.60
N ASP A 704 -12.25 -16.52 -25.96
CA ASP A 704 -10.97 -15.86 -25.67
C ASP A 704 -11.03 -15.04 -24.37
N ASP A 705 -12.21 -14.93 -23.73
CA ASP A 705 -12.34 -14.33 -22.41
C ASP A 705 -11.78 -15.30 -21.35
N ASN A 706 -10.80 -14.84 -20.59
CA ASN A 706 -10.18 -15.62 -19.52
C ASN A 706 -10.99 -15.61 -18.21
N ILE A 707 -12.31 -15.39 -18.27
CA ILE A 707 -13.18 -15.38 -17.09
C ILE A 707 -13.21 -16.75 -16.40
N ASP A 708 -13.24 -17.84 -17.17
CA ASP A 708 -13.18 -19.21 -16.63
C ASP A 708 -11.83 -19.46 -15.94
N GLU A 709 -10.73 -18.98 -16.51
CA GLU A 709 -9.42 -19.06 -15.86
C GLU A 709 -9.38 -18.27 -14.55
N LEU A 710 -10.03 -17.11 -14.49
CA LEU A 710 -10.15 -16.31 -13.29
C LEU A 710 -11.03 -16.99 -12.23
N ILE A 711 -12.17 -17.56 -12.62
CA ILE A 711 -13.05 -18.36 -11.76
C ILE A 711 -12.27 -19.54 -11.17
N ASP A 712 -11.57 -20.29 -12.01
CA ASP A 712 -10.77 -21.43 -11.59
C ASP A 712 -9.62 -21.02 -10.68
N SER A 713 -8.92 -19.93 -11.01
CA SER A 713 -7.86 -19.38 -10.17
C SER A 713 -8.40 -18.92 -8.83
N PHE A 714 -9.57 -18.27 -8.80
CA PHE A 714 -10.23 -17.83 -7.58
C PHE A 714 -10.63 -19.02 -6.70
N LYS A 715 -11.29 -20.04 -7.28
CA LYS A 715 -11.65 -21.28 -6.58
C LYS A 715 -10.43 -22.05 -6.08
N GLN A 716 -9.39 -22.15 -6.91
CA GLN A 716 -8.13 -22.80 -6.55
C GLN A 716 -7.50 -22.08 -5.34
N LEU A 717 -7.40 -20.75 -5.36
CA LEU A 717 -6.86 -19.97 -4.25
C LEU A 717 -7.67 -20.14 -2.96
N ILE A 718 -8.99 -20.32 -3.04
CA ILE A 718 -9.86 -20.55 -1.87
C ILE A 718 -9.71 -21.97 -1.31
N ASN A 719 -9.42 -22.96 -2.17
CA ASN A 719 -9.35 -24.37 -1.78
C ASN A 719 -7.93 -24.82 -1.39
N GLU A 720 -6.89 -24.29 -2.03
CA GLU A 720 -5.47 -24.62 -1.82
C GLU A 720 -4.87 -24.05 -0.56
#